data_AF-A0AAN5MGZ0-F1
#
_entry.id   AF-A0AAN5MGZ0-F1
#
_cell.length_a   1.000
_cell.length_b   1.000
_cell.length_c   1.000
_cell.angle_alpha   90.00
_cell.angle_beta   90.00
_cell.angle_gamma   90.00
#
_symmetry.space_group_name_H-M   'P 1'
#
loop_
_entity.id
_entity.type
_entity.pdbx_description
1 polymer ?
#
loop_
_entity_poly.entity_id
_entity_poly.type
_entity_poly.pdbx_seq_one_letter_code
_entity_poly.pdbx_strand_id
1 'polypeptide(L)'
;MQTEQNKTFQTVQYNDPYCTDCSKRQAWIEFMLVDEQNAPVAGISYSLMIYGGETRQGRSGKDGLIRVENLPLTSVILKTDAQELADEMELRPLREGRGPEHSEAKALAALNDHSYRYVVIGELCDRAPEIQKWNYAAFGLPRYHFKSETDFPGIRFSGKDFNRRHMIEICPFRAWSLILNHTRTYDLVNAYNLALMALLSYCNEIMRDPDAEGTDMRPVLDEKNTVSSFFYHACFDLSVPPSFEDGARFYAVTTDVPFRERYRPAIFLDSSQVRDTATLEHKRRMFFVENNTHIIVSWRGTDGKRDLMTDVSYKPVPYSRVENAKAHYGFLDAYECMGRYFKDQLGRIPDAATDKQLFLCGHSLGGAGALLHAADLKNKNPLVYTYGMPRVFTRTAVVAFRDLPHFRHINDADAVTSVPSDTNMDSWLFEAWGWFGIALGTAWTIASAPTLPVQKALPDFGEVYWHHGQPVAFFDARQIGEDRAHPAGKGNSTVHARWRFDSGFKFYLVPGIREDLSDTLKEQQEYLISSVDKNVLGETFPQYTNPALDTVGMSFVAHSMSDQYMRIISNQVIRQINEKNTPEQNRKRTDFISRIDSTDAYPPNVARNNTFLHMESVLGELFRYQHSNNSSKTALTRFEENTREFI
;
A
#
# COMPACT_ATOMS: atom_id res chain seq x y z
N MET A 1 -74.31 -14.96 50.71
CA MET A 1 -72.86 -15.13 50.99
C MET A 1 -72.21 -15.66 49.72
N GLN A 2 -70.99 -15.18 49.44
CA GLN A 2 -70.14 -15.40 48.24
C GLN A 2 -70.51 -14.51 47.05
N THR A 3 -69.88 -13.33 46.87
CA THR A 3 -68.55 -13.00 46.31
C THR A 3 -68.44 -13.18 44.80
N GLU A 4 -68.59 -12.07 44.05
CA GLU A 4 -68.06 -11.93 42.69
C GLU A 4 -67.04 -10.77 42.65
N GLN A 5 -65.85 -11.12 42.17
CA GLN A 5 -64.73 -10.22 41.92
C GLN A 5 -65.01 -9.39 40.66
N ASN A 6 -65.04 -8.06 40.79
CA ASN A 6 -64.93 -7.16 39.64
C ASN A 6 -63.51 -6.61 39.55
N LYS A 7 -62.72 -7.17 38.62
CA LYS A 7 -61.45 -6.60 38.16
C LYS A 7 -61.75 -5.38 37.30
N THR A 8 -61.49 -4.19 37.82
CA THR A 8 -61.42 -2.97 37.02
C THR A 8 -60.05 -2.93 36.35
N PHE A 9 -59.99 -3.19 35.05
CA PHE A 9 -58.83 -2.87 34.23
C PHE A 9 -58.71 -1.34 34.19
N GLN A 10 -57.71 -0.79 34.88
CA GLN A 10 -57.23 0.56 34.58
C GLN A 10 -56.57 0.50 33.21
N THR A 11 -57.25 1.09 32.23
CA THR A 11 -56.70 1.39 30.92
C THR A 11 -55.49 2.30 31.11
N VAL A 12 -54.30 1.76 30.85
CA VAL A 12 -53.09 2.54 30.64
C VAL A 12 -53.37 3.47 29.46
N GLN A 13 -53.45 4.78 29.72
CA GLN A 13 -53.53 5.79 28.67
C GLN A 13 -52.28 5.65 27.80
N TYR A 14 -52.48 5.12 26.60
CA TYR A 14 -51.50 5.18 25.53
C TYR A 14 -51.42 6.64 25.10
N ASN A 15 -50.32 7.31 25.41
CA ASN A 15 -50.05 8.66 24.89
C ASN A 15 -49.96 8.58 23.36
N ASP A 16 -50.97 9.12 22.69
CA ASP A 16 -51.02 9.29 21.25
C ASP A 16 -49.86 10.21 20.80
N PRO A 17 -49.01 9.79 19.84
CA PRO A 17 -47.94 10.62 19.28
C PRO A 17 -48.44 11.80 18.40
N TYR A 18 -49.75 11.96 18.22
CA TYR A 18 -50.35 13.05 17.43
C TYR A 18 -51.12 14.03 18.33
N CYS A 19 -50.55 15.22 18.52
CA CYS A 19 -51.12 16.27 19.35
C CYS A 19 -52.48 16.76 18.81
N THR A 20 -53.51 16.77 19.66
CA THR A 20 -54.87 17.28 19.35
C THR A 20 -55.00 18.80 19.45
N ASP A 21 -53.94 19.53 19.80
CA ASP A 21 -53.94 21.01 19.89
C ASP A 21 -52.61 21.60 19.36
N CYS A 22 -52.40 21.45 18.04
CA CYS A 22 -51.24 21.99 17.29
C CYS A 22 -51.05 23.53 17.45
N SER A 23 -52.03 24.23 18.02
CA SER A 23 -51.99 25.67 18.33
C SER A 23 -51.02 26.02 19.48
N LYS A 24 -50.68 25.07 20.35
CA LYS A 24 -49.83 25.32 21.52
C LYS A 24 -48.35 25.12 21.20
N ARG A 25 -47.68 26.20 20.80
CA ARG A 25 -46.22 26.29 20.60
C ARG A 25 -45.49 26.35 21.94
N GLN A 26 -45.23 25.19 22.56
CA GLN A 26 -44.56 25.12 23.87
C GLN A 26 -43.26 24.32 23.86
N ALA A 27 -42.93 23.65 22.76
CA ALA A 27 -41.75 22.82 22.68
C ALA A 27 -40.53 23.59 22.14
N TRP A 28 -39.34 23.12 22.50
CA TRP A 28 -38.07 23.52 21.89
C TRP A 28 -37.27 22.30 21.46
N ILE A 29 -36.29 22.49 20.60
CA ILE A 29 -35.29 21.46 20.26
C ILE A 29 -33.93 22.12 20.08
N GLU A 30 -32.88 21.41 20.48
CA GLU A 30 -31.50 21.85 20.29
C GLU A 30 -30.70 20.82 19.51
N PHE A 31 -29.91 21.28 18.55
CA PHE A 31 -28.94 20.48 17.82
C PHE A 31 -27.55 21.05 18.06
N MET A 32 -26.64 20.22 18.57
CA MET A 32 -25.24 20.55 18.72
C MET A 32 -24.48 19.86 17.59
N LEU A 33 -24.06 20.63 16.60
CA LEU A 33 -23.31 20.12 15.45
C LEU A 33 -21.82 20.11 15.80
N VAL A 34 -21.20 18.95 15.76
CA VAL A 34 -19.77 18.75 16.03
C VAL A 34 -19.16 17.84 14.97
N ASP A 35 -17.86 17.95 14.76
CA ASP A 35 -17.11 16.97 13.98
C ASP A 35 -16.62 15.80 14.85
N GLU A 36 -15.87 14.89 14.23
CA GLU A 36 -15.32 13.72 14.90
C GLU A 36 -14.24 14.03 15.94
N GLN A 37 -13.71 15.25 15.97
CA GLN A 37 -12.79 15.74 17.00
C GLN A 37 -13.53 16.56 18.07
N ASN A 38 -14.87 16.44 18.11
CA ASN A 38 -15.76 17.15 19.01
C ASN A 38 -15.67 18.70 18.85
N ALA A 39 -15.15 19.18 17.72
CA ALA A 39 -15.04 20.60 17.44
C ALA A 39 -16.36 21.12 16.84
N PRO A 40 -16.89 22.27 17.29
CA PRO A 40 -18.15 22.80 16.81
C PRO A 40 -18.19 23.06 15.30
N VAL A 41 -19.28 22.67 14.64
CA VAL A 41 -19.57 22.98 13.23
C VAL A 41 -20.42 24.25 13.14
N ALA A 42 -19.74 25.38 13.05
CA ALA A 42 -20.31 26.71 13.21
C ALA A 42 -20.62 27.41 11.88
N GLY A 43 -21.59 28.34 11.89
CA GLY A 43 -21.89 29.20 10.75
C GLY A 43 -22.58 28.51 9.58
N ILE A 44 -22.97 27.24 9.70
CA ILE A 44 -23.63 26.50 8.63
C ILE A 44 -25.11 26.86 8.59
N SER A 45 -25.59 27.24 7.40
CA SER A 45 -27.00 27.53 7.16
C SER A 45 -27.83 26.27 7.32
N TYR A 46 -28.95 26.36 8.04
CA TYR A 46 -29.87 25.24 8.26
C TYR A 46 -31.30 25.58 7.87
N SER A 47 -32.05 24.54 7.52
CA SER A 47 -33.50 24.58 7.44
C SER A 47 -34.11 23.50 8.33
N LEU A 48 -35.14 23.89 9.07
CA LEU A 48 -35.93 23.02 9.92
C LEU A 48 -37.37 23.02 9.41
N MET A 49 -37.72 21.96 8.68
CA MET A 49 -39.06 21.77 8.15
C MET A 49 -39.95 21.15 9.22
N ILE A 50 -40.99 21.86 9.62
CA ILE A 50 -41.96 21.44 10.62
C ILE A 50 -43.14 20.79 9.89
N TYR A 51 -43.60 19.65 10.40
CA TYR A 51 -44.78 18.99 9.87
C TYR A 51 -45.99 19.95 9.88
N GLY A 52 -46.63 20.11 8.71
CA GLY A 52 -47.64 21.15 8.48
C GLY A 52 -47.18 22.29 7.57
N GLY A 53 -45.92 22.28 7.13
CA GLY A 53 -45.43 23.13 6.02
C GLY A 53 -44.65 24.39 6.45
N GLU A 54 -44.58 24.70 7.74
CA GLU A 54 -43.72 25.78 8.24
C GLU A 54 -42.24 25.37 8.11
N THR A 55 -41.40 26.23 7.53
CA THR A 55 -39.95 26.03 7.49
C THR A 55 -39.27 27.16 8.23
N ARG A 56 -38.36 26.83 9.15
CA ARG A 56 -37.51 27.80 9.85
C ARG A 56 -36.09 27.70 9.36
N GLN A 57 -35.44 28.84 9.22
CA GLN A 57 -34.07 28.92 8.72
C GLN A 57 -33.21 29.72 9.69
N GLY A 58 -31.91 29.47 9.65
CA GLY A 58 -30.93 30.17 10.47
C GLY A 58 -29.52 29.66 10.16
N ARG A 59 -28.57 29.98 11.04
CA ARG A 59 -27.20 29.47 10.97
C ARG A 59 -26.82 28.86 12.31
N SER A 60 -25.99 27.82 12.32
CA SER A 60 -25.43 27.29 13.56
C SER A 60 -24.57 28.34 14.27
N GLY A 61 -24.66 28.37 15.60
CA GLY A 61 -23.87 29.28 16.44
C GLY A 61 -22.37 29.01 16.37
N LYS A 62 -21.56 29.87 16.99
CA LYS A 62 -20.10 29.69 17.09
C LYS A 62 -19.69 28.41 17.84
N ASP A 63 -20.58 27.95 18.70
CA ASP A 63 -20.53 26.72 19.48
C ASP A 63 -21.22 25.54 18.77
N GLY A 64 -21.61 25.71 17.49
CA GLY A 64 -22.29 24.67 16.71
C GLY A 64 -23.74 24.45 17.13
N LEU A 65 -24.27 25.26 18.06
CA LEU A 65 -25.62 25.12 18.59
C LEU A 65 -26.66 25.71 17.63
N ILE A 66 -27.72 24.96 17.39
CA ILE A 66 -28.95 25.41 16.78
C ILE A 66 -30.05 25.21 17.82
N ARG A 67 -30.67 26.28 18.30
CA ARG A 67 -31.81 26.24 19.22
C ARG A 67 -33.04 26.80 18.54
N VAL A 68 -34.11 26.00 18.50
CA VAL A 68 -35.39 26.43 17.95
C VAL A 68 -36.49 26.22 18.98
N GLU A 69 -37.15 27.31 19.37
CA GLU A 69 -38.21 27.34 20.40
C GLU A 69 -39.60 27.53 19.78
N ASN A 70 -40.67 27.55 20.56
CA ASN A 70 -42.03 27.79 20.06
C ASN A 70 -42.44 26.81 18.93
N LEU A 71 -42.09 25.53 19.09
CA LEU A 71 -42.42 24.46 18.15
C LEU A 71 -43.69 23.72 18.57
N PRO A 72 -44.51 23.25 17.61
CA PRO A 72 -45.55 22.27 17.89
C PRO A 72 -44.93 20.89 18.17
N LEU A 73 -45.53 20.11 19.07
CA LEU A 73 -45.13 18.73 19.37
C LEU A 73 -45.56 17.78 18.23
N THR A 74 -44.85 17.85 17.10
CA THR A 74 -45.13 17.05 15.89
C THR A 74 -43.87 16.33 15.41
N SER A 75 -43.45 16.53 14.15
CA SER A 75 -42.16 16.10 13.64
C SER A 75 -41.46 17.26 12.94
N VAL A 76 -40.14 17.28 13.04
CA VAL A 76 -39.28 18.24 12.34
C VAL A 76 -38.21 17.48 11.56
N ILE A 77 -37.78 18.07 10.45
CA ILE A 77 -36.69 17.56 9.62
C ILE A 77 -35.62 18.64 9.55
N LEU A 78 -34.42 18.32 10.05
CA LEU A 78 -33.26 19.19 9.98
C LEU A 78 -32.48 18.89 8.69
N LYS A 79 -32.14 19.95 7.96
CA LYS A 79 -31.20 19.95 6.85
C LYS A 79 -30.23 21.13 6.95
N THR A 80 -29.10 21.04 6.28
CA THR A 80 -28.11 22.11 6.14
C THR A 80 -27.86 22.43 4.67
N ASP A 81 -27.35 23.63 4.38
CA ASP A 81 -26.87 23.93 3.03
C ASP A 81 -25.75 22.96 2.67
N ALA A 82 -25.93 22.27 1.54
CA ALA A 82 -25.03 21.22 1.12
C ALA A 82 -23.60 21.71 0.81
N GLN A 83 -23.46 22.91 0.22
CA GLN A 83 -22.16 23.42 -0.20
C GLN A 83 -21.37 23.94 1.00
N GLU A 84 -22.01 24.76 1.85
CA GLU A 84 -21.37 25.24 3.08
C GLU A 84 -20.91 24.07 3.97
N LEU A 85 -21.74 23.02 4.11
CA LEU A 85 -21.36 21.85 4.90
C LEU A 85 -20.23 21.05 4.24
N ALA A 86 -20.29 20.81 2.92
CA ALA A 86 -19.23 20.08 2.23
C ALA A 86 -17.88 20.80 2.33
N ASP A 87 -17.85 22.12 2.08
CA ASP A 87 -16.64 22.94 2.13
C ASP A 87 -16.02 22.94 3.54
N GLU A 88 -16.85 23.07 4.58
CA GLU A 88 -16.39 23.04 5.97
C GLU A 88 -15.88 21.65 6.39
N MET A 89 -16.60 20.59 6.01
CA MET A 89 -16.26 19.22 6.40
C MET A 89 -15.06 18.65 5.62
N GLU A 90 -14.66 19.25 4.50
CA GLU A 90 -13.39 18.92 3.82
C GLU A 90 -12.16 19.34 4.63
N LEU A 91 -12.27 20.39 5.45
CA LEU A 91 -11.15 20.96 6.21
C LEU A 91 -10.88 20.20 7.52
N ARG A 92 -11.85 19.42 7.98
CA ARG A 92 -11.81 18.74 9.27
C ARG A 92 -11.15 17.37 9.14
N PRO A 93 -10.25 16.95 10.04
CA PRO A 93 -9.60 15.65 9.98
C PRO A 93 -10.51 14.54 10.52
N LEU A 94 -10.30 13.30 10.10
CA LEU A 94 -10.93 12.16 10.76
C LEU A 94 -10.33 11.93 12.14
N ARG A 95 -11.16 11.46 13.09
CA ARG A 95 -10.63 10.93 14.35
C ARG A 95 -9.83 9.64 14.12
N GLU A 96 -8.92 9.33 15.04
CA GLU A 96 -8.01 8.19 14.93
C GLU A 96 -8.75 6.85 14.77
N GLY A 97 -9.59 6.47 15.73
CA GLY A 97 -10.39 5.23 15.70
C GLY A 97 -11.73 5.38 14.99
N ARG A 98 -12.10 4.42 14.15
CA ARG A 98 -13.39 4.40 13.43
C ARG A 98 -14.45 3.71 14.27
N GLY A 99 -15.71 4.14 14.14
CA GLY A 99 -16.83 3.54 14.88
C GLY A 99 -17.19 4.29 16.18
N PRO A 100 -18.42 4.12 16.67
CA PRO A 100 -19.01 4.95 17.73
C PRO A 100 -18.36 4.78 19.11
N GLU A 101 -17.59 3.72 19.34
CA GLU A 101 -16.84 3.43 20.57
C GLU A 101 -15.65 4.37 20.77
N HIS A 102 -15.16 4.99 19.69
CA HIS A 102 -14.09 5.98 19.72
C HIS A 102 -14.60 7.43 19.72
N SER A 103 -15.92 7.65 19.81
CA SER A 103 -16.53 8.99 19.76
C SER A 103 -16.57 9.65 21.14
N GLU A 104 -15.78 10.72 21.30
CA GLU A 104 -15.87 11.61 22.47
C GLU A 104 -17.24 12.29 22.55
N ALA A 105 -17.77 12.74 21.40
CA ALA A 105 -19.08 13.37 21.32
C ALA A 105 -20.19 12.46 21.85
N LYS A 106 -20.13 11.15 21.58
CA LYS A 106 -21.05 10.16 22.13
C LYS A 106 -20.93 10.04 23.65
N ALA A 107 -19.72 9.99 24.17
CA ALA A 107 -19.48 9.90 25.61
C ALA A 107 -20.01 11.15 26.34
N LEU A 108 -19.76 12.34 25.79
CA LEU A 108 -20.26 13.61 26.33
C LEU A 108 -21.78 13.73 26.22
N ALA A 109 -22.38 13.25 25.14
CA ALA A 109 -23.83 13.24 25.00
C ALA A 109 -24.48 12.38 26.09
N ALA A 110 -23.93 11.18 26.35
CA ALA A 110 -24.41 10.30 27.41
C ALA A 110 -24.27 10.93 28.81
N LEU A 111 -23.15 11.62 29.09
CA LEU A 111 -22.91 12.28 30.38
C LEU A 111 -23.91 13.41 30.67
N ASN A 112 -24.38 14.09 29.64
CA ASN A 112 -25.28 15.24 29.75
C ASN A 112 -26.76 14.90 29.43
N ASP A 113 -27.11 13.62 29.33
CA ASP A 113 -28.45 13.13 28.92
C ASP A 113 -28.94 13.70 27.56
N HIS A 114 -28.00 14.01 26.68
CA HIS A 114 -28.29 14.35 25.29
C HIS A 114 -28.44 13.07 24.47
N SER A 115 -29.34 13.10 23.49
CA SER A 115 -29.36 12.09 22.42
C SER A 115 -28.13 12.27 21.53
N TYR A 116 -27.67 11.18 20.93
CA TYR A 116 -26.51 11.17 20.05
C TYR A 116 -26.85 10.55 18.71
N ARG A 117 -26.35 11.14 17.61
CA ARG A 117 -26.41 10.58 16.27
C ARG A 117 -25.12 10.87 15.52
N TYR A 118 -24.53 9.83 14.94
CA TYR A 118 -23.44 9.96 13.98
C TYR A 118 -24.03 10.01 12.57
N VAL A 119 -23.57 10.94 11.74
CA VAL A 119 -24.07 11.12 10.37
C VAL A 119 -22.94 11.40 9.39
N VAL A 120 -23.11 10.96 8.14
CA VAL A 120 -22.31 11.45 7.00
C VAL A 120 -22.96 12.70 6.42
N ILE A 121 -22.19 13.53 5.71
CA ILE A 121 -22.68 14.84 5.25
C ILE A 121 -23.97 14.76 4.44
N GLY A 122 -24.13 13.73 3.58
CA GLY A 122 -25.29 13.57 2.71
C GLY A 122 -26.61 13.33 3.46
N GLU A 123 -26.57 12.92 4.73
CA GLU A 123 -27.78 12.79 5.56
C GLU A 123 -28.30 14.15 6.06
N LEU A 124 -27.45 15.18 6.09
CA LEU A 124 -27.78 16.54 6.50
C LEU A 124 -28.00 17.49 5.31
N CYS A 125 -27.30 17.27 4.19
CA CYS A 125 -27.42 18.12 3.02
C CYS A 125 -28.87 18.24 2.51
N ASP A 126 -29.23 19.40 1.97
CA ASP A 126 -30.51 19.67 1.33
C ASP A 126 -30.54 19.35 -0.18
N ARG A 127 -29.37 19.23 -0.79
CA ARG A 127 -29.13 18.87 -2.19
C ARG A 127 -27.75 18.20 -2.35
N ALA A 128 -27.41 17.80 -3.57
CA ALA A 128 -26.04 17.40 -3.90
C ALA A 128 -25.12 18.62 -3.91
N PRO A 129 -23.95 18.60 -3.23
CA PRO A 129 -22.95 19.65 -3.37
C PRO A 129 -22.21 19.53 -4.70
N GLU A 130 -21.58 20.62 -5.13
CA GLU A 130 -20.65 20.62 -6.26
C GLU A 130 -19.27 20.10 -5.79
N ILE A 131 -18.83 18.99 -6.38
CA ILE A 131 -17.58 18.31 -6.07
C ILE A 131 -16.63 18.58 -7.22
N GLN A 132 -15.53 19.26 -6.92
CA GLN A 132 -14.55 19.63 -7.92
C GLN A 132 -14.03 18.42 -8.69
N LYS A 133 -14.04 18.53 -10.03
CA LYS A 133 -13.55 17.53 -10.99
C LYS A 133 -14.12 16.12 -10.71
N TRP A 134 -15.41 16.04 -10.39
CA TRP A 134 -16.14 14.79 -10.19
C TRP A 134 -17.06 14.50 -11.38
N ASN A 135 -16.98 13.28 -11.92
CA ASN A 135 -17.83 12.85 -13.03
C ASN A 135 -19.11 12.21 -12.48
N TYR A 136 -20.13 13.04 -12.19
CA TYR A 136 -21.41 12.58 -11.67
C TYR A 136 -22.10 11.56 -12.59
N ALA A 137 -21.94 11.69 -13.91
CA ALA A 137 -22.55 10.77 -14.87
C ALA A 137 -21.96 9.36 -14.76
N ALA A 138 -20.64 9.26 -14.54
CA ALA A 138 -19.94 7.98 -14.42
C ALA A 138 -20.09 7.34 -13.04
N PHE A 139 -20.12 8.13 -11.96
CA PHE A 139 -19.99 7.61 -10.59
C PHE A 139 -21.25 7.78 -9.72
N GLY A 140 -22.17 8.67 -10.07
CA GLY A 140 -23.18 9.14 -9.12
C GLY A 140 -22.56 10.02 -8.03
N LEU A 141 -23.11 10.03 -6.82
CA LEU A 141 -22.47 10.66 -5.65
C LEU A 141 -21.54 9.67 -4.92
N PRO A 142 -20.52 10.15 -4.18
CA PRO A 142 -19.67 9.29 -3.37
C PRO A 142 -20.49 8.48 -2.34
N ARG A 143 -20.64 7.17 -2.57
CA ARG A 143 -21.62 6.30 -1.89
C ARG A 143 -21.50 6.27 -0.36
N TYR A 144 -20.30 6.41 0.18
CA TYR A 144 -20.09 6.46 1.63
C TYR A 144 -20.69 7.73 2.25
N HIS A 145 -20.46 8.88 1.60
CA HIS A 145 -20.89 10.19 2.07
C HIS A 145 -22.35 10.49 1.74
N PHE A 146 -22.87 9.86 0.68
CA PHE A 146 -24.22 10.06 0.14
C PHE A 146 -24.88 8.70 -0.12
N LYS A 147 -25.84 8.34 0.74
CA LYS A 147 -26.60 7.08 0.65
C LYS A 147 -27.61 7.05 -0.50
N SER A 148 -27.97 8.21 -1.04
CA SER A 148 -28.85 8.37 -2.20
C SER A 148 -28.28 9.43 -3.14
N GLU A 149 -28.47 9.24 -4.45
CA GLU A 149 -28.05 10.18 -5.49
C GLU A 149 -29.05 11.34 -5.66
N THR A 150 -30.32 11.11 -5.35
CA THR A 150 -31.42 12.06 -5.59
C THR A 150 -32.14 12.49 -4.33
N ASP A 151 -32.11 11.66 -3.29
CA ASP A 151 -32.92 11.88 -2.09
C ASP A 151 -32.09 12.47 -0.97
N PHE A 152 -32.46 13.67 -0.56
CA PHE A 152 -31.86 14.40 0.56
C PHE A 152 -32.90 14.55 1.68
N PRO A 153 -33.22 13.49 2.43
CA PRO A 153 -34.37 13.48 3.33
C PRO A 153 -34.14 14.35 4.58
N GLY A 154 -32.89 14.65 4.94
CA GLY A 154 -32.55 15.28 6.22
C GLY A 154 -32.73 14.34 7.42
N ILE A 155 -32.51 14.87 8.61
CA ILE A 155 -32.65 14.12 9.87
C ILE A 155 -34.00 14.42 10.50
N ARG A 156 -34.85 13.38 10.63
CA ARG A 156 -36.16 13.50 11.29
C ARG A 156 -36.05 13.35 12.81
N PHE A 157 -36.79 14.22 13.50
CA PHE A 157 -37.01 14.21 14.95
C PHE A 157 -38.51 14.28 15.24
N SER A 158 -39.00 13.55 16.25
CA SER A 158 -40.42 13.50 16.59
C SER A 158 -40.67 13.12 18.05
N GLY A 159 -41.85 13.47 18.57
CA GLY A 159 -42.32 13.01 19.88
C GLY A 159 -41.33 13.28 21.02
N LYS A 160 -40.62 12.24 21.46
CA LYS A 160 -39.65 12.28 22.58
C LYS A 160 -38.37 13.07 22.28
N ASP A 161 -38.14 13.46 21.03
CA ASP A 161 -36.99 14.27 20.64
C ASP A 161 -37.13 15.76 21.02
N PHE A 162 -38.34 16.22 21.32
CA PHE A 162 -38.58 17.59 21.74
C PHE A 162 -38.22 17.81 23.22
N ASN A 163 -37.94 19.07 23.55
CA ASN A 163 -37.44 19.53 24.85
C ASN A 163 -36.15 18.82 25.26
N ARG A 164 -35.32 18.50 24.27
CA ARG A 164 -34.05 17.80 24.43
C ARG A 164 -33.01 18.37 23.49
N ARG A 165 -31.75 18.28 23.91
CA ARG A 165 -30.58 18.52 23.06
C ARG A 165 -30.09 17.24 22.41
N HIS A 166 -29.78 17.34 21.12
CA HIS A 166 -29.24 16.27 20.28
C HIS A 166 -27.82 16.62 19.87
N MET A 167 -26.87 15.76 20.21
CA MET A 167 -25.50 15.79 19.67
C MET A 167 -25.49 15.12 18.30
N ILE A 168 -25.13 15.88 17.27
CA ILE A 168 -25.00 15.39 15.89
C ILE A 168 -23.50 15.45 15.54
N GLU A 169 -22.85 14.29 15.59
CA GLU A 169 -21.47 14.13 15.17
C GLU A 169 -21.43 13.89 13.66
N ILE A 170 -20.77 14.80 12.93
CA ILE A 170 -20.73 14.82 11.47
C ILE A 170 -19.39 14.25 11.00
N CYS A 171 -19.45 13.22 10.17
CA CYS A 171 -18.28 12.65 9.51
C CYS A 171 -17.67 13.66 8.52
N PRO A 172 -16.36 13.95 8.62
CA PRO A 172 -15.64 14.75 7.64
C PRO A 172 -15.76 14.25 6.19
N PHE A 173 -15.80 15.19 5.26
CA PHE A 173 -15.88 14.91 3.83
C PHE A 173 -14.49 14.65 3.26
N ARG A 174 -14.01 13.42 3.46
CA ARG A 174 -12.63 13.02 3.16
C ARG A 174 -12.55 11.72 2.35
N ALA A 175 -11.35 11.42 1.87
CA ALA A 175 -11.00 10.16 1.23
C ALA A 175 -9.67 9.64 1.77
N TRP A 176 -9.43 8.34 1.65
CA TRP A 176 -8.14 7.73 1.95
C TRP A 176 -7.12 8.03 0.85
N SER A 177 -5.90 8.36 1.27
CA SER A 177 -4.71 8.45 0.43
C SER A 177 -3.61 7.57 1.01
N LEU A 178 -2.87 6.86 0.15
CA LEU A 178 -1.71 6.10 0.58
C LEU A 178 -0.65 7.04 1.14
N ILE A 179 0.01 6.65 2.23
CA ILE A 179 1.22 7.31 2.69
C ILE A 179 2.36 6.88 1.77
N LEU A 180 2.93 7.86 1.06
CA LEU A 180 4.11 7.70 0.22
C LEU A 180 5.04 8.89 0.41
N ASN A 181 6.32 8.61 0.69
CA ASN A 181 7.36 9.61 0.89
C ASN A 181 8.33 9.59 -0.30
N HIS A 182 8.37 10.67 -1.10
CA HIS A 182 9.35 10.76 -2.19
C HIS A 182 10.73 11.11 -1.63
N THR A 183 11.51 10.08 -1.32
CA THR A 183 12.84 10.20 -0.71
C THR A 183 13.84 9.27 -1.40
N ARG A 184 15.12 9.65 -1.35
CA ARG A 184 16.24 8.80 -1.78
C ARG A 184 16.69 7.80 -0.70
N THR A 185 16.27 8.00 0.55
CA THR A 185 16.48 7.04 1.64
C THR A 185 15.43 5.94 1.56
N TYR A 186 15.77 4.71 1.96
CA TYR A 186 14.79 3.65 2.06
C TYR A 186 13.65 4.03 3.03
N ASP A 187 12.41 3.69 2.65
CA ASP A 187 11.20 3.90 3.46
C ASP A 187 10.38 2.60 3.43
N LEU A 188 10.10 2.06 4.62
CA LEU A 188 9.42 0.78 4.77
C LEU A 188 7.91 0.86 4.49
N VAL A 189 7.27 2.00 4.74
CA VAL A 189 5.84 2.20 4.42
C VAL A 189 5.65 2.36 2.91
N ASN A 190 6.57 3.03 2.21
CA ASN A 190 6.63 3.01 0.76
C ASN A 190 6.76 1.57 0.24
N ALA A 191 7.70 0.81 0.78
CA ALA A 191 7.92 -0.58 0.38
C ALA A 191 6.67 -1.44 0.57
N TYR A 192 5.90 -1.18 1.62
CA TYR A 192 4.63 -1.86 1.88
C TYR A 192 3.51 -1.43 0.92
N ASN A 193 3.22 -0.13 0.83
CA ASN A 193 2.12 0.37 0.00
C ASN A 193 2.37 0.10 -1.50
N LEU A 194 3.61 0.25 -1.98
CA LEU A 194 3.96 -0.06 -3.37
C LEU A 194 4.01 -1.56 -3.64
N ALA A 195 4.24 -2.41 -2.63
CA ALA A 195 4.05 -3.86 -2.75
C ALA A 195 2.58 -4.20 -2.92
N LEU A 196 1.70 -3.55 -2.15
CA LEU A 196 0.25 -3.70 -2.32
C LEU A 196 -0.21 -3.27 -3.71
N MET A 197 0.36 -2.18 -4.26
CA MET A 197 0.07 -1.72 -5.63
C MET A 197 0.61 -2.68 -6.70
N ALA A 198 1.80 -3.25 -6.50
CA ALA A 198 2.33 -4.29 -7.37
C ALA A 198 1.47 -5.56 -7.34
N LEU A 199 0.94 -5.94 -6.17
CA LEU A 199 0.01 -7.05 -6.02
C LEU A 199 -1.33 -6.77 -6.70
N LEU A 200 -1.90 -5.57 -6.49
CA LEU A 200 -3.16 -5.13 -7.10
C LEU A 200 -3.13 -5.20 -8.63
N SER A 201 -1.96 -5.00 -9.26
CA SER A 201 -1.80 -5.09 -10.73
C SER A 201 -2.13 -6.47 -11.31
N TYR A 202 -2.17 -7.52 -10.48
CA TYR A 202 -2.55 -8.87 -10.89
C TYR A 202 -4.07 -9.08 -10.97
N CYS A 203 -4.89 -8.09 -10.61
CA CYS A 203 -6.34 -8.19 -10.72
C CYS A 203 -6.79 -8.46 -12.17
N ASN A 204 -7.98 -9.05 -12.28
CA ASN A 204 -8.69 -9.16 -13.55
C ASN A 204 -9.73 -8.03 -13.59
N GLU A 205 -9.52 -7.08 -14.47
CA GLU A 205 -10.40 -5.92 -14.66
C GLU A 205 -10.56 -5.63 -16.15
N ILE A 206 -11.77 -5.24 -16.55
CA ILE A 206 -12.02 -4.77 -17.91
C ILE A 206 -11.58 -3.31 -18.01
N MET A 207 -10.78 -2.98 -19.01
CA MET A 207 -10.30 -1.62 -19.23
C MET A 207 -11.47 -0.63 -19.36
N ARG A 208 -11.48 0.39 -18.52
CA ARG A 208 -12.42 1.52 -18.56
C ARG A 208 -11.67 2.80 -18.24
N ASP A 209 -11.86 3.83 -19.05
CA ASP A 209 -11.34 5.17 -18.74
C ASP A 209 -12.46 5.96 -18.04
N PRO A 210 -12.32 6.27 -16.74
CA PRO A 210 -13.35 6.96 -15.96
C PRO A 210 -13.64 8.38 -16.44
N ASP A 211 -12.72 8.97 -17.21
CA ASP A 211 -12.87 10.31 -17.76
C ASP A 211 -13.40 10.30 -19.21
N ALA A 212 -13.53 9.12 -19.84
CA ALA A 212 -14.07 9.02 -21.20
C ALA A 212 -15.58 9.24 -21.22
N GLU A 213 -16.04 9.99 -22.22
CA GLU A 213 -17.46 10.32 -22.40
C GLU A 213 -18.34 9.06 -22.51
N GLY A 214 -19.45 9.05 -21.78
CA GLY A 214 -20.40 7.94 -21.77
C GLY A 214 -19.97 6.71 -20.95
N THR A 215 -18.81 6.74 -20.28
CA THR A 215 -18.39 5.66 -19.39
C THR A 215 -19.23 5.64 -18.11
N ASP A 216 -19.83 4.49 -17.80
CA ASP A 216 -20.51 4.24 -16.53
C ASP A 216 -19.64 3.34 -15.63
N MET A 217 -19.20 3.88 -14.50
CA MET A 217 -18.36 3.19 -13.53
C MET A 217 -19.17 2.51 -12.43
N ARG A 218 -20.47 2.82 -12.27
CA ARG A 218 -21.30 2.29 -11.18
C ARG A 218 -21.33 0.76 -11.10
N PRO A 219 -21.36 0.00 -12.22
CA PRO A 219 -21.35 -1.47 -12.17
C PRO A 219 -20.06 -2.06 -11.59
N VAL A 220 -18.93 -1.35 -11.71
CA VAL A 220 -17.62 -1.88 -11.30
C VAL A 220 -17.23 -1.53 -9.88
N LEU A 221 -17.91 -0.56 -9.26
CA LEU A 221 -17.60 -0.15 -7.89
C LEU A 221 -17.84 -1.28 -6.87
N ASP A 222 -18.76 -2.20 -7.19
CA ASP A 222 -19.09 -3.35 -6.35
C ASP A 222 -18.27 -4.61 -6.72
N GLU A 223 -17.49 -4.58 -7.80
CA GLU A 223 -16.59 -5.66 -8.19
C GLU A 223 -15.40 -5.70 -7.22
N LYS A 224 -15.33 -6.74 -6.39
CA LYS A 224 -14.23 -6.90 -5.42
C LYS A 224 -12.90 -7.13 -6.12
N ASN A 225 -11.81 -6.67 -5.49
CA ASN A 225 -10.43 -6.92 -5.90
C ASN A 225 -10.11 -6.42 -7.33
N THR A 226 -10.60 -5.23 -7.71
CA THR A 226 -10.21 -4.53 -8.94
C THR A 226 -9.48 -3.23 -8.60
N VAL A 227 -8.70 -2.67 -9.53
CA VAL A 227 -8.08 -1.35 -9.37
C VAL A 227 -9.19 -0.30 -9.21
N SER A 228 -10.23 -0.37 -10.04
CA SER A 228 -11.36 0.54 -9.96
C SER A 228 -12.05 0.53 -8.60
N SER A 229 -12.41 -0.64 -8.04
CA SER A 229 -13.07 -0.68 -6.73
C SER A 229 -12.14 -0.32 -5.59
N PHE A 230 -10.84 -0.62 -5.68
CA PHE A 230 -9.88 -0.18 -4.66
C PHE A 230 -9.83 1.35 -4.55
N PHE A 231 -9.73 2.06 -5.67
CA PHE A 231 -9.59 3.53 -5.66
C PHE A 231 -10.90 4.30 -5.61
N TYR A 232 -11.99 3.80 -6.22
CA TYR A 232 -13.28 4.51 -6.28
C TYR A 232 -14.33 4.02 -5.28
N HIS A 233 -14.08 2.90 -4.59
CA HIS A 233 -14.94 2.43 -3.51
C HIS A 233 -14.18 2.35 -2.19
N ALA A 234 -13.14 1.51 -2.09
CA ALA A 234 -12.44 1.30 -0.83
C ALA A 234 -11.73 2.55 -0.31
N CYS A 235 -11.12 3.37 -1.18
CA CYS A 235 -10.53 4.64 -0.76
C CYS A 235 -11.56 5.71 -0.37
N PHE A 236 -12.85 5.56 -0.72
CA PHE A 236 -13.90 6.53 -0.39
C PHE A 236 -14.75 6.08 0.80
N ASP A 237 -14.63 4.81 1.20
CA ASP A 237 -15.28 4.26 2.39
C ASP A 237 -14.42 4.51 3.64
N LEU A 238 -14.83 5.49 4.46
CA LEU A 238 -14.10 5.85 5.68
C LEU A 238 -14.42 4.94 6.88
N SER A 239 -15.11 3.81 6.68
CA SER A 239 -15.36 2.85 7.77
C SER A 239 -14.09 2.11 8.19
N VAL A 240 -13.16 1.86 7.25
CA VAL A 240 -11.93 1.10 7.46
C VAL A 240 -10.88 1.54 6.42
N PRO A 241 -9.56 1.42 6.70
CA PRO A 241 -8.54 1.61 5.67
C PRO A 241 -8.80 0.70 4.45
N PRO A 242 -8.48 1.15 3.22
CA PRO A 242 -8.70 0.35 2.02
C PRO A 242 -7.85 -0.92 2.07
N SER A 243 -8.36 -2.01 1.51
CA SER A 243 -7.67 -3.31 1.51
C SER A 243 -7.84 -4.04 0.20
N PHE A 244 -6.94 -5.01 -0.03
CA PHE A 244 -6.98 -5.92 -1.17
C PHE A 244 -6.82 -7.36 -0.68
N GLU A 245 -7.54 -8.30 -1.30
CA GLU A 245 -7.49 -9.72 -0.95
C GLU A 245 -6.85 -10.57 -2.04
N ASP A 246 -5.75 -11.25 -1.70
CA ASP A 246 -5.17 -12.33 -2.50
C ASP A 246 -4.52 -13.37 -1.56
N GLY A 247 -5.23 -14.48 -1.33
CA GLY A 247 -4.89 -15.49 -0.32
C GLY A 247 -5.04 -15.02 1.14
N ALA A 248 -4.75 -13.75 1.42
CA ALA A 248 -4.98 -13.04 2.66
C ALA A 248 -5.44 -11.60 2.37
N ARG A 249 -6.03 -10.93 3.37
CA ARG A 249 -6.43 -9.52 3.27
C ARG A 249 -5.29 -8.61 3.73
N PHE A 250 -4.91 -7.65 2.89
CA PHE A 250 -3.86 -6.67 3.17
C PHE A 250 -4.46 -5.27 3.21
N TYR A 251 -4.40 -4.59 4.36
CA TYR A 251 -4.84 -3.21 4.52
C TYR A 251 -3.73 -2.24 4.09
N ALA A 252 -4.06 -1.16 3.40
CA ALA A 252 -3.09 -0.13 3.06
C ALA A 252 -2.77 0.76 4.27
N VAL A 253 -1.55 1.28 4.34
CA VAL A 253 -1.20 2.33 5.31
C VAL A 253 -1.61 3.67 4.73
N THR A 254 -2.66 4.27 5.29
CA THR A 254 -3.34 5.42 4.68
C THR A 254 -3.54 6.58 5.64
N THR A 255 -3.50 7.78 5.08
CA THR A 255 -3.95 9.02 5.72
C THR A 255 -5.25 9.48 5.06
N ASP A 256 -6.01 10.35 5.73
CA ASP A 256 -7.19 10.97 5.17
C ASP A 256 -6.88 12.35 4.58
N VAL A 257 -7.37 12.61 3.37
CA VAL A 257 -7.23 13.88 2.64
C VAL A 257 -8.62 14.48 2.36
N PRO A 258 -8.74 15.80 2.14
CA PRO A 258 -10.01 16.38 1.68
C PRO A 258 -10.52 15.65 0.44
N PHE A 259 -11.85 15.46 0.30
CA PHE A 259 -12.39 14.65 -0.79
C PHE A 259 -12.02 15.18 -2.18
N ARG A 260 -11.86 16.50 -2.36
CA ARG A 260 -11.32 17.11 -3.58
C ARG A 260 -9.91 16.63 -3.98
N GLU A 261 -9.13 16.11 -3.03
CA GLU A 261 -7.75 15.61 -3.22
C GLU A 261 -7.67 14.09 -3.35
N ARG A 262 -8.80 13.40 -3.47
CA ARG A 262 -8.91 11.95 -3.67
C ARG A 262 -8.13 11.46 -4.90
N TYR A 263 -7.90 10.15 -4.96
CA TYR A 263 -7.39 9.49 -6.18
C TYR A 263 -8.36 9.61 -7.35
N ARG A 264 -7.87 10.07 -8.50
CA ARG A 264 -8.49 10.05 -9.84
C ARG A 264 -7.56 10.67 -10.91
N PRO A 265 -7.60 10.19 -12.16
CA PRO A 265 -8.22 8.94 -12.57
C PRO A 265 -7.40 7.73 -12.08
N ALA A 266 -8.05 6.60 -11.85
CA ALA A 266 -7.41 5.28 -11.85
C ALA A 266 -7.68 4.62 -13.21
N ILE A 267 -6.62 4.27 -13.94
CA ILE A 267 -6.71 3.72 -15.31
C ILE A 267 -5.99 2.38 -15.36
N PHE A 268 -6.74 1.34 -15.68
CA PHE A 268 -6.22 -0.02 -15.90
C PHE A 268 -6.08 -0.29 -17.40
N LEU A 269 -4.91 -0.77 -17.80
CA LEU A 269 -4.55 -1.09 -19.18
C LEU A 269 -4.14 -2.55 -19.30
N ASP A 270 -4.67 -3.24 -20.30
CA ASP A 270 -4.43 -4.65 -20.60
C ASP A 270 -4.32 -4.85 -22.11
N SER A 271 -3.12 -5.10 -22.61
CA SER A 271 -2.88 -5.33 -24.03
C SER A 271 -3.69 -6.50 -24.58
N SER A 272 -4.06 -7.48 -23.76
CA SER A 272 -4.87 -8.63 -24.19
C SER A 272 -6.33 -8.29 -24.50
N GLN A 273 -6.79 -7.10 -24.12
CA GLN A 273 -8.14 -6.60 -24.39
C GLN A 273 -8.20 -5.69 -25.63
N VAL A 274 -7.07 -5.42 -26.28
CA VAL A 274 -7.01 -4.65 -27.53
C VAL A 274 -7.48 -5.53 -28.69
N ARG A 275 -8.37 -4.98 -29.54
CA ARG A 275 -8.81 -5.66 -30.76
C ARG A 275 -7.65 -5.71 -31.76
N ASP A 276 -7.44 -6.85 -32.42
CA ASP A 276 -6.39 -7.06 -33.43
C ASP A 276 -4.95 -7.03 -32.89
N THR A 277 -4.71 -7.60 -31.71
CA THR A 277 -3.34 -7.90 -31.29
C THR A 277 -2.71 -8.92 -32.24
N ALA A 278 -1.49 -8.66 -32.69
CA ALA A 278 -0.72 -9.68 -33.37
C ALA A 278 -0.59 -10.90 -32.43
N THR A 279 -0.89 -12.10 -32.93
CA THR A 279 -0.99 -13.36 -32.15
C THR A 279 0.26 -13.77 -31.37
N LEU A 280 1.37 -13.03 -31.54
CA LEU A 280 2.68 -13.26 -30.93
C LEU A 280 3.05 -12.20 -29.87
N GLU A 281 2.22 -11.19 -29.61
CA GLU A 281 2.58 -10.13 -28.67
C GLU A 281 2.28 -10.49 -27.21
N HIS A 282 3.21 -10.08 -26.34
CA HIS A 282 3.13 -10.38 -24.90
C HIS A 282 1.88 -9.76 -24.26
N LYS A 283 1.15 -10.56 -23.48
CA LYS A 283 0.05 -10.06 -22.64
C LYS A 283 0.63 -9.21 -21.51
N ARG A 284 0.29 -7.93 -21.47
CA ARG A 284 0.83 -6.96 -20.52
C ARG A 284 -0.28 -6.17 -19.88
N ARG A 285 -0.14 -5.99 -18.57
CA ARG A 285 -1.07 -5.22 -17.76
C ARG A 285 -0.32 -4.24 -16.91
N MET A 286 -0.91 -3.07 -16.75
CA MET A 286 -0.46 -2.06 -15.82
C MET A 286 -1.62 -1.17 -15.44
N PHE A 287 -1.48 -0.43 -14.36
CA PHE A 287 -2.38 0.66 -14.07
C PHE A 287 -1.59 1.88 -13.60
N PHE A 288 -2.21 3.03 -13.73
CA PHE A 288 -1.74 4.23 -13.06
C PHE A 288 -2.90 4.95 -12.39
N VAL A 289 -2.57 5.65 -11.31
CA VAL A 289 -3.52 6.42 -10.53
C VAL A 289 -2.83 7.63 -9.96
N GLU A 290 -3.53 8.75 -9.86
CA GLU A 290 -2.96 9.97 -9.30
C GLU A 290 -3.91 10.61 -8.30
N ASN A 291 -3.36 11.45 -7.42
CA ASN A 291 -4.12 12.42 -6.65
C ASN A 291 -3.49 13.81 -6.85
N ASN A 292 -3.71 14.76 -5.96
CA ASN A 292 -3.13 16.10 -6.10
C ASN A 292 -1.61 16.18 -5.83
N THR A 293 -1.03 15.17 -5.18
CA THR A 293 0.36 15.19 -4.70
C THR A 293 1.27 14.24 -5.47
N HIS A 294 0.74 13.10 -5.92
CA HIS A 294 1.54 12.04 -6.52
C HIS A 294 0.78 11.25 -7.57
N ILE A 295 1.54 10.57 -8.41
CA ILE A 295 1.09 9.56 -9.37
C ILE A 295 1.82 8.25 -9.09
N ILE A 296 1.07 7.16 -9.10
CA ILE A 296 1.56 5.79 -8.91
C ILE A 296 1.36 5.07 -10.23
N VAL A 297 2.41 4.39 -10.69
CA VAL A 297 2.38 3.54 -11.87
C VAL A 297 2.80 2.13 -11.46
N SER A 298 1.89 1.16 -11.63
CA SER A 298 2.14 -0.22 -11.24
C SER A 298 2.09 -1.14 -12.46
N TRP A 299 3.15 -1.92 -12.64
CA TRP A 299 3.26 -2.89 -13.73
C TRP A 299 3.08 -4.32 -13.21
N ARG A 300 2.28 -5.09 -13.92
CA ARG A 300 2.05 -6.50 -13.62
C ARG A 300 3.16 -7.38 -14.19
N GLY A 301 3.53 -8.43 -13.44
CA GLY A 301 4.29 -9.56 -13.97
C GLY A 301 3.43 -10.57 -14.75
N THR A 302 4.05 -11.69 -15.16
CA THR A 302 3.35 -12.77 -15.87
C THR A 302 2.68 -13.71 -14.86
N ASP A 303 1.45 -14.16 -15.14
CA ASP A 303 0.64 -15.01 -14.24
C ASP A 303 1.10 -16.49 -14.18
N GLY A 304 2.05 -16.88 -15.03
CA GLY A 304 2.51 -18.25 -15.19
C GLY A 304 4.00 -18.40 -14.95
N LYS A 305 4.38 -19.24 -13.97
CA LYS A 305 5.78 -19.65 -13.72
C LYS A 305 6.42 -20.38 -14.92
N ARG A 306 5.59 -21.01 -15.76
CA ARG A 306 6.01 -21.65 -17.03
C ARG A 306 6.13 -20.64 -18.17
N ASP A 307 5.21 -19.69 -18.30
CA ASP A 307 5.26 -18.63 -19.32
C ASP A 307 6.49 -17.74 -19.14
N LEU A 308 6.90 -17.45 -17.90
CA LEU A 308 8.16 -16.75 -17.61
C LEU A 308 9.40 -17.50 -18.15
N MET A 309 9.38 -18.83 -18.24
CA MET A 309 10.49 -19.61 -18.78
C MET A 309 10.42 -19.75 -20.32
N THR A 310 9.21 -19.69 -20.89
CA THR A 310 8.98 -19.86 -22.33
C THR A 310 8.98 -18.57 -23.13
N ASP A 311 8.79 -17.40 -22.52
CA ASP A 311 8.70 -16.10 -23.22
C ASP A 311 10.01 -15.29 -23.23
N VAL A 312 11.07 -15.76 -22.56
CA VAL A 312 12.28 -14.96 -22.34
C VAL A 312 13.33 -15.27 -23.41
N SER A 313 13.28 -14.51 -24.51
CA SER A 313 14.44 -14.38 -25.39
C SER A 313 15.49 -13.52 -24.67
N TYR A 314 16.53 -14.17 -24.14
CA TYR A 314 17.66 -13.57 -23.40
C TYR A 314 18.54 -12.62 -24.22
N LYS A 315 18.10 -12.23 -25.42
CA LYS A 315 18.88 -11.46 -26.37
C LYS A 315 19.04 -10.00 -25.89
N PRO A 316 20.26 -9.52 -25.62
CA PRO A 316 20.50 -8.10 -25.40
C PRO A 316 20.34 -7.36 -26.73
N VAL A 317 19.59 -6.26 -26.73
CA VAL A 317 19.36 -5.39 -27.90
C VAL A 317 19.69 -3.94 -27.56
N PRO A 318 20.09 -3.12 -28.56
CA PRO A 318 20.38 -1.71 -28.32
C PRO A 318 19.21 -1.00 -27.62
N TYR A 319 19.51 -0.26 -26.56
CA TYR A 319 18.54 0.57 -25.86
C TYR A 319 18.70 2.02 -26.30
N SER A 320 17.80 2.50 -27.15
CA SER A 320 17.95 3.75 -27.91
C SER A 320 18.08 5.03 -27.08
N ARG A 321 17.80 4.99 -25.77
CA ARG A 321 17.87 6.17 -24.88
C ARG A 321 19.29 6.45 -24.38
N VAL A 322 20.18 5.47 -24.47
CA VAL A 322 21.58 5.59 -24.02
C VAL A 322 22.49 4.99 -25.08
N GLU A 323 23.45 5.77 -25.55
CA GLU A 323 24.41 5.31 -26.56
C GLU A 323 25.21 4.09 -26.04
N ASN A 324 25.37 3.08 -26.88
CA ASN A 324 26.06 1.81 -26.59
C ASN A 324 25.47 0.98 -25.44
N ALA A 325 24.32 1.37 -24.88
CA ALA A 325 23.63 0.57 -23.89
C ALA A 325 22.79 -0.54 -24.54
N LYS A 326 22.65 -1.67 -23.85
CA LYS A 326 21.73 -2.74 -24.23
C LYS A 326 20.70 -2.99 -23.13
N ALA A 327 19.51 -3.44 -23.53
CA ALA A 327 18.45 -3.92 -22.66
C ALA A 327 17.98 -5.29 -23.13
N HIS A 328 17.30 -6.00 -22.23
CA HIS A 328 16.72 -7.30 -22.55
C HIS A 328 15.56 -7.15 -23.54
N TYR A 329 15.67 -7.80 -24.72
CA TYR A 329 14.69 -7.69 -25.81
C TYR A 329 13.24 -7.91 -25.36
N GLY A 330 12.95 -9.04 -24.70
CA GLY A 330 11.57 -9.36 -24.31
C GLY A 330 10.97 -8.44 -23.23
N PHE A 331 11.81 -7.70 -22.48
CA PHE A 331 11.32 -6.71 -21.53
C PHE A 331 11.10 -5.36 -22.22
N LEU A 332 12.05 -4.96 -23.08
CA LEU A 332 11.95 -3.74 -23.87
C LEU A 332 10.78 -3.78 -24.84
N ASP A 333 10.64 -4.83 -25.64
CA ASP A 333 9.55 -4.98 -26.61
C ASP A 333 8.18 -4.95 -25.92
N ALA A 334 8.06 -5.62 -24.77
CA ALA A 334 6.84 -5.61 -23.99
C ALA A 334 6.48 -4.26 -23.39
N TYR A 335 7.48 -3.51 -22.93
CA TYR A 335 7.29 -2.14 -22.47
C TYR A 335 6.86 -1.23 -23.64
N GLU A 336 7.54 -1.34 -24.79
CA GLU A 336 7.23 -0.55 -25.99
C GLU A 336 5.87 -0.93 -26.61
N CYS A 337 5.42 -2.19 -26.46
CA CYS A 337 4.09 -2.65 -26.84
C CYS A 337 2.97 -1.85 -26.17
N MET A 338 3.09 -1.56 -24.87
CA MET A 338 2.12 -0.71 -24.18
C MET A 338 2.10 0.71 -24.77
N GLY A 339 3.26 1.24 -25.14
CA GLY A 339 3.40 2.53 -25.84
C GLY A 339 2.73 2.55 -27.22
N ARG A 340 2.68 1.41 -27.92
CA ARG A 340 2.02 1.28 -29.23
C ARG A 340 0.50 1.29 -29.10
N TYR A 341 -0.05 0.60 -28.10
CA TYR A 341 -1.51 0.46 -27.95
C TYR A 341 -2.19 1.54 -27.13
N PHE A 342 -1.49 2.09 -26.14
CA PHE A 342 -2.07 3.00 -25.15
C PHE A 342 -1.35 4.34 -25.12
N LYS A 343 -0.92 4.82 -26.29
CA LYS A 343 -0.13 6.05 -26.41
C LYS A 343 -0.79 7.24 -25.72
N ASP A 344 -2.09 7.43 -25.91
CA ASP A 344 -2.83 8.57 -25.37
C ASP A 344 -2.96 8.47 -23.84
N GLN A 345 -3.27 7.28 -23.31
CA GLN A 345 -3.37 7.06 -21.87
C GLN A 345 -2.00 7.19 -21.18
N LEU A 346 -0.94 6.62 -21.77
CA LEU A 346 0.41 6.71 -21.22
C LEU A 346 0.99 8.13 -21.29
N GLY A 347 0.56 8.95 -22.25
CA GLY A 347 0.92 10.37 -22.33
C GLY A 347 0.47 11.18 -21.11
N ARG A 348 -0.56 10.74 -20.39
CA ARG A 348 -1.06 11.39 -19.16
C ARG A 348 -0.08 11.31 -17.99
N ILE A 349 0.77 10.27 -17.97
CA ILE A 349 1.72 10.01 -16.87
C ILE A 349 2.83 11.09 -16.80
N PRO A 350 3.60 11.37 -17.88
CA PRO A 350 4.62 12.43 -17.84
C PRO A 350 4.03 13.83 -17.65
N ASP A 351 2.79 14.08 -18.11
CA ASP A 351 2.08 15.33 -17.90
C ASP A 351 1.81 15.53 -16.40
N ALA A 352 1.19 14.53 -15.76
CA ALA A 352 0.93 14.51 -14.32
C ALA A 352 2.22 14.64 -13.48
N ALA A 353 3.27 13.91 -13.87
CA ALA A 353 4.57 13.92 -13.19
C ALA A 353 5.35 15.24 -13.34
N THR A 354 4.79 16.26 -14.01
CA THR A 354 5.37 17.60 -14.05
C THR A 354 5.26 18.30 -12.70
N ASP A 355 4.11 18.17 -12.03
CA ASP A 355 3.83 18.85 -10.76
C ASP A 355 3.68 17.87 -9.58
N LYS A 356 3.69 16.56 -9.86
CA LYS A 356 3.43 15.50 -8.88
C LYS A 356 4.62 14.58 -8.73
N GLN A 357 4.75 14.01 -7.54
CA GLN A 357 5.75 12.98 -7.25
C GLN A 357 5.41 11.69 -8.00
N LEU A 358 6.38 11.14 -8.72
CA LEU A 358 6.19 9.94 -9.53
C LEU A 358 6.74 8.70 -8.83
N PHE A 359 5.87 7.75 -8.55
CA PHE A 359 6.21 6.44 -7.97
C PHE A 359 5.97 5.34 -8.99
N LEU A 360 6.94 4.45 -9.18
CA LEU A 360 6.79 3.27 -10.01
C LEU A 360 7.03 2.00 -9.21
N CYS A 361 6.18 1.00 -9.42
CA CYS A 361 6.35 -0.28 -8.79
C CYS A 361 5.99 -1.45 -9.71
N GLY A 362 6.50 -2.62 -9.35
CA GLY A 362 6.16 -3.85 -10.06
C GLY A 362 6.83 -5.06 -9.46
N HIS A 363 6.14 -6.19 -9.59
CA HIS A 363 6.65 -7.50 -9.17
C HIS A 363 7.03 -8.34 -10.38
N SER A 364 8.05 -9.19 -10.26
CA SER A 364 8.49 -10.11 -11.33
C SER A 364 8.85 -9.33 -12.61
N LEU A 365 8.36 -9.76 -13.78
CA LEU A 365 8.51 -8.99 -15.04
C LEU A 365 7.90 -7.58 -14.96
N GLY A 366 6.93 -7.36 -14.09
CA GLY A 366 6.37 -6.03 -13.84
C GLY A 366 7.43 -5.08 -13.28
N GLY A 367 8.34 -5.58 -12.44
CA GLY A 367 9.50 -4.79 -11.97
C GLY A 367 10.39 -4.33 -13.13
N ALA A 368 10.58 -5.17 -14.14
CA ALA A 368 11.35 -4.80 -15.33
C ALA A 368 10.65 -3.70 -16.15
N GLY A 369 9.32 -3.81 -16.31
CA GLY A 369 8.51 -2.76 -16.94
C GLY A 369 8.56 -1.43 -16.17
N ALA A 370 8.48 -1.49 -14.84
CA ALA A 370 8.61 -0.32 -13.97
C ALA A 370 9.98 0.36 -14.11
N LEU A 371 11.07 -0.42 -14.16
CA LEU A 371 12.42 0.13 -14.34
C LEU A 371 12.63 0.76 -15.72
N LEU A 372 12.14 0.12 -16.80
CA LEU A 372 12.20 0.68 -18.16
C LEU A 372 11.39 1.98 -18.25
N HIS A 373 10.20 2.01 -17.67
CA HIS A 373 9.36 3.20 -17.63
C HIS A 373 10.03 4.33 -16.83
N ALA A 374 10.65 4.01 -15.69
CA ALA A 374 11.40 4.98 -14.90
C ALA A 374 12.64 5.52 -15.64
N ALA A 375 13.31 4.69 -16.44
CA ALA A 375 14.43 5.10 -17.26
C ALA A 375 14.02 6.12 -18.34
N ASP A 376 12.89 5.89 -19.01
CA ASP A 376 12.30 6.80 -19.99
C ASP A 376 11.81 8.12 -19.34
N LEU A 377 11.39 8.07 -18.08
CA LEU A 377 10.93 9.22 -17.29
C LEU A 377 11.97 9.76 -16.31
N LYS A 378 13.27 9.48 -16.50
CA LYS A 378 14.33 9.88 -15.55
C LYS A 378 14.29 11.38 -15.19
N ASN A 379 13.97 12.24 -16.16
CA ASN A 379 13.85 13.69 -15.99
C ASN A 379 12.65 14.12 -15.12
N LYS A 380 11.69 13.23 -14.85
CA LYS A 380 10.56 13.44 -13.94
C LYS A 380 10.84 12.96 -12.50
N ASN A 381 12.11 12.64 -12.20
CA ASN A 381 12.56 12.21 -10.87
C ASN A 381 11.71 11.07 -10.27
N PRO A 382 11.55 9.93 -10.97
CA PRO A 382 10.76 8.82 -10.47
C PRO A 382 11.42 8.13 -9.27
N LEU A 383 10.62 7.60 -8.36
CA LEU A 383 11.04 6.72 -7.27
C LEU A 383 10.52 5.29 -7.50
N VAL A 384 11.43 4.32 -7.54
CA VAL A 384 11.12 2.96 -8.01
C VAL A 384 11.24 1.92 -6.90
N TYR A 385 10.20 1.10 -6.74
CA TYR A 385 10.19 -0.05 -5.83
C TYR A 385 9.83 -1.32 -6.59
N THR A 386 10.76 -2.27 -6.68
CA THR A 386 10.52 -3.55 -7.38
C THR A 386 10.65 -4.74 -6.46
N TYR A 387 9.95 -5.82 -6.79
CA TYR A 387 9.87 -7.05 -5.99
C TYR A 387 10.14 -8.26 -6.87
N GLY A 388 11.16 -9.05 -6.56
CA GLY A 388 11.51 -10.24 -7.36
C GLY A 388 11.94 -9.91 -8.80
N MET A 389 12.46 -8.72 -9.05
CA MET A 389 12.77 -8.26 -10.41
C MET A 389 13.99 -9.00 -11.02
N PRO A 390 13.91 -9.46 -12.29
CA PRO A 390 15.07 -9.97 -13.04
C PRO A 390 16.03 -8.84 -13.46
N ARG A 391 17.22 -9.19 -13.99
CA ARG A 391 18.13 -8.19 -14.59
C ARG A 391 17.55 -7.69 -15.93
N VAL A 392 17.62 -6.39 -16.17
CA VAL A 392 16.99 -5.75 -17.36
C VAL A 392 18.02 -5.13 -18.28
N PHE A 393 19.02 -4.47 -17.71
CA PHE A 393 19.99 -3.67 -18.42
C PHE A 393 21.37 -4.30 -18.38
N THR A 394 22.16 -4.03 -19.41
CA THR A 394 23.59 -4.30 -19.36
C THR A 394 24.34 -3.20 -18.62
N ARG A 395 25.60 -3.47 -18.25
CA ARG A 395 26.49 -2.58 -17.51
C ARG A 395 26.38 -1.12 -17.94
N THR A 396 26.47 -0.82 -19.24
CA THR A 396 26.48 0.57 -19.72
C THR A 396 25.17 1.30 -19.41
N ALA A 397 24.02 0.65 -19.56
CA ALA A 397 22.74 1.22 -19.14
C ALA A 397 22.65 1.39 -17.61
N VAL A 398 23.06 0.38 -16.83
CA VAL A 398 23.03 0.47 -15.36
C VAL A 398 23.84 1.66 -14.86
N VAL A 399 25.02 1.90 -15.43
CA VAL A 399 25.85 3.06 -15.09
C VAL A 399 25.18 4.38 -15.50
N ALA A 400 24.54 4.44 -16.67
CA ALA A 400 23.83 5.65 -17.13
C ALA A 400 22.61 6.00 -16.26
N PHE A 401 21.99 4.99 -15.62
CA PHE A 401 20.83 5.17 -14.75
C PHE A 401 21.15 5.16 -13.26
N ARG A 402 22.42 5.07 -12.83
CA ARG A 402 22.81 4.92 -11.41
C ARG A 402 22.18 5.92 -10.43
N ASP A 403 21.83 7.13 -10.88
CA ASP A 403 21.26 8.19 -10.03
C ASP A 403 19.73 8.07 -9.88
N LEU A 404 19.10 7.09 -10.56
CA LEU A 404 17.68 6.79 -10.47
C LEU A 404 17.40 6.07 -9.14
N PRO A 405 16.61 6.66 -8.22
CA PRO A 405 16.37 6.05 -6.92
C PRO A 405 15.49 4.81 -7.09
N HIS A 406 16.08 3.64 -6.85
CA HIS A 406 15.46 2.35 -7.07
C HIS A 406 15.79 1.38 -5.94
N PHE A 407 14.77 0.90 -5.23
CA PHE A 407 14.89 -0.12 -4.21
C PHE A 407 14.37 -1.46 -4.73
N ARG A 408 15.26 -2.45 -4.75
CA ARG A 408 15.06 -3.77 -5.36
C ARG A 408 14.92 -4.84 -4.28
N HIS A 409 13.71 -5.34 -4.07
CA HIS A 409 13.41 -6.36 -3.06
C HIS A 409 13.64 -7.77 -3.61
N ILE A 410 14.32 -8.61 -2.82
CA ILE A 410 14.78 -9.95 -3.20
C ILE A 410 14.48 -10.89 -2.04
N ASN A 411 13.72 -11.95 -2.29
CA ASN A 411 13.47 -12.98 -1.29
C ASN A 411 14.41 -14.17 -1.47
N ASP A 412 15.47 -14.24 -0.65
CA ASP A 412 16.40 -15.37 -0.55
C ASP A 412 16.57 -16.15 -1.87
N ALA A 413 16.19 -17.44 -1.89
CA ALA A 413 16.30 -18.37 -3.01
C ALA A 413 15.44 -18.04 -4.26
N ASP A 414 14.84 -16.85 -4.39
CA ASP A 414 14.05 -16.48 -5.56
C ASP A 414 14.88 -16.52 -6.85
N ALA A 415 14.60 -17.55 -7.66
CA ALA A 415 15.31 -17.85 -8.89
C ALA A 415 15.19 -16.74 -9.95
N VAL A 416 14.07 -16.01 -9.97
CA VAL A 416 13.76 -15.03 -11.03
C VAL A 416 14.70 -13.84 -10.96
N THR A 417 15.10 -13.46 -9.74
CA THR A 417 16.05 -12.37 -9.54
C THR A 417 17.45 -12.71 -10.07
N SER A 418 17.74 -13.98 -10.34
CA SER A 418 19.06 -14.44 -10.79
C SER A 418 19.17 -14.58 -12.31
N VAL A 419 18.11 -14.29 -13.06
CA VAL A 419 18.09 -14.29 -14.53
C VAL A 419 17.94 -12.89 -15.11
N PRO A 420 18.42 -12.62 -16.34
CA PRO A 420 19.49 -13.33 -17.06
C PRO A 420 20.79 -13.49 -16.25
N SER A 421 21.63 -14.49 -16.56
CA SER A 421 22.91 -14.69 -15.86
C SER A 421 23.87 -13.52 -16.07
N ASP A 422 24.82 -13.35 -15.14
CA ASP A 422 25.89 -12.36 -15.15
C ASP A 422 27.07 -12.75 -16.07
N THR A 423 26.81 -13.55 -17.11
CA THR A 423 27.83 -14.03 -18.05
C THR A 423 27.81 -13.26 -19.36
N ASN A 424 29.01 -13.04 -19.92
CA ASN A 424 29.20 -12.36 -21.19
C ASN A 424 28.51 -13.10 -22.35
N MET A 425 27.54 -12.45 -22.99
CA MET A 425 26.66 -13.04 -24.01
C MET A 425 27.13 -12.81 -25.45
N ASP A 426 28.19 -12.01 -25.67
CA ASP A 426 28.76 -11.75 -27.01
C ASP A 426 29.71 -12.88 -27.48
N SER A 427 29.59 -14.09 -26.93
CA SER A 427 30.39 -15.26 -27.34
C SER A 427 29.78 -15.98 -28.56
N TRP A 428 30.65 -16.42 -29.49
CA TRP A 428 30.34 -17.28 -30.67
C TRP A 428 29.41 -18.47 -30.40
N LEU A 429 29.32 -18.94 -29.14
CA LEU A 429 28.41 -19.98 -28.70
C LEU A 429 26.92 -19.63 -28.87
N PHE A 430 26.55 -18.36 -28.75
CA PHE A 430 25.14 -17.92 -28.86
C PHE A 430 24.72 -17.70 -30.32
N GLU A 431 25.64 -17.25 -31.19
CA GLU A 431 25.45 -17.14 -32.65
C GLU A 431 25.22 -18.51 -33.30
N ALA A 432 25.85 -19.57 -32.82
CA ALA A 432 25.76 -20.91 -33.42
C ALA A 432 24.49 -21.70 -33.03
N TRP A 433 23.80 -21.35 -31.94
CA TRP A 433 22.75 -22.22 -31.35
C TRP A 433 21.48 -21.48 -30.90
N GLY A 434 21.26 -20.26 -31.37
CA GLY A 434 20.15 -19.34 -31.01
C GLY A 434 18.71 -19.83 -31.24
N TRP A 435 18.48 -21.08 -31.66
CA TRP A 435 17.14 -21.69 -31.80
C TRP A 435 16.72 -22.66 -30.68
N PHE A 436 17.62 -23.00 -29.74
CA PHE A 436 17.31 -23.89 -28.60
C PHE A 436 16.93 -23.14 -27.30
N GLY A 437 16.86 -21.82 -27.36
CA GLY A 437 16.48 -20.98 -26.22
C GLY A 437 15.00 -21.18 -25.91
N ILE A 438 14.72 -21.78 -24.74
CA ILE A 438 13.49 -21.67 -23.92
C ILE A 438 13.61 -22.66 -22.74
N ALA A 439 13.96 -23.92 -23.00
CA ALA A 439 14.04 -24.95 -21.94
C ALA A 439 15.43 -25.07 -21.29
N LEU A 440 16.46 -24.54 -21.96
CA LEU A 440 17.85 -24.77 -21.55
C LEU A 440 18.47 -23.64 -20.75
N GLY A 441 17.92 -22.43 -20.60
CA GLY A 441 18.57 -21.39 -19.77
C GLY A 441 18.71 -21.81 -18.30
N THR A 442 17.65 -22.39 -17.74
CA THR A 442 17.57 -22.90 -16.36
C THR A 442 18.25 -24.26 -16.21
N ALA A 443 18.05 -25.18 -17.16
CA ALA A 443 18.74 -26.47 -17.16
C ALA A 443 20.25 -26.33 -17.43
N TRP A 444 20.66 -25.34 -18.22
CA TRP A 444 22.06 -24.97 -18.45
C TRP A 444 22.66 -24.38 -17.19
N THR A 445 22.02 -23.43 -16.50
CA THR A 445 22.55 -22.89 -15.23
C THR A 445 22.80 -24.00 -14.20
N ILE A 446 21.93 -25.01 -14.16
CA ILE A 446 22.09 -26.21 -13.30
C ILE A 446 23.17 -27.17 -13.85
N ALA A 447 23.21 -27.40 -15.17
CA ALA A 447 24.18 -28.30 -15.81
C ALA A 447 25.59 -27.70 -15.93
N SER A 448 25.70 -26.37 -15.95
CA SER A 448 26.94 -25.59 -15.99
C SER A 448 27.39 -25.14 -14.61
N ALA A 449 26.65 -25.47 -13.53
CA ALA A 449 27.11 -25.27 -12.16
C ALA A 449 28.54 -25.80 -11.89
N PRO A 450 28.99 -26.93 -12.49
CA PRO A 450 30.37 -27.40 -12.36
C PRO A 450 31.39 -26.55 -13.14
N THR A 451 30.97 -25.83 -14.18
CA THR A 451 31.82 -25.02 -15.06
C THR A 451 31.74 -23.52 -14.78
N LEU A 452 30.80 -23.07 -13.93
CA LEU A 452 30.66 -21.69 -13.47
C LEU A 452 31.96 -21.07 -12.92
N PRO A 453 32.80 -21.79 -12.14
CA PRO A 453 34.08 -21.26 -11.67
C PRO A 453 35.06 -20.96 -12.82
N VAL A 454 35.03 -21.78 -13.87
CA VAL A 454 35.86 -21.60 -15.08
C VAL A 454 35.33 -20.47 -15.95
N GLN A 455 34.00 -20.31 -16.03
CA GLN A 455 33.36 -19.20 -16.76
C GLN A 455 33.61 -17.85 -16.11
N LYS A 456 33.55 -17.77 -14.76
CA LYS A 456 33.89 -16.55 -13.99
C LYS A 456 35.38 -16.19 -14.00
N ALA A 457 36.24 -17.12 -14.44
CA ALA A 457 37.68 -16.89 -14.57
C ALA A 457 38.10 -16.39 -15.97
N LEU A 458 37.18 -16.37 -16.94
CA LEU A 458 37.42 -15.76 -18.25
C LEU A 458 37.28 -14.23 -18.14
N PRO A 459 38.09 -13.43 -18.86
CA PRO A 459 37.95 -11.98 -18.84
C PRO A 459 36.59 -11.54 -19.41
N ASP A 460 35.91 -10.61 -18.74
CA ASP A 460 34.64 -10.01 -19.18
C ASP A 460 34.84 -9.17 -20.46
N PHE A 461 34.75 -9.81 -21.63
CA PHE A 461 34.82 -9.13 -22.93
C PHE A 461 33.43 -8.80 -23.51
N GLY A 462 32.69 -7.81 -22.98
CA GLY A 462 31.42 -7.39 -23.59
C GLY A 462 30.42 -6.72 -22.64
N GLU A 463 29.19 -6.52 -23.12
CA GLU A 463 28.06 -6.00 -22.33
C GLU A 463 27.40 -7.14 -21.53
N VAL A 464 27.55 -7.12 -20.20
CA VAL A 464 26.98 -8.10 -19.25
C VAL A 464 25.75 -7.54 -18.55
N TYR A 465 24.74 -8.36 -18.28
CA TYR A 465 23.56 -7.96 -17.50
C TYR A 465 23.91 -7.68 -16.04
N TRP A 466 23.51 -6.50 -15.57
CA TRP A 466 23.70 -6.05 -14.19
C TRP A 466 22.35 -5.74 -13.53
N HIS A 467 22.30 -5.86 -12.21
CA HIS A 467 21.17 -5.34 -11.43
C HIS A 467 21.31 -3.83 -11.25
N HIS A 468 20.20 -3.12 -11.47
CA HIS A 468 20.06 -1.70 -11.13
C HIS A 468 19.36 -1.56 -9.78
N GLY A 469 19.71 -0.53 -9.00
CA GLY A 469 19.08 -0.19 -7.73
C GLY A 469 19.73 -0.81 -6.50
N GLN A 470 19.41 -0.24 -5.34
CA GLN A 470 19.87 -0.69 -4.03
C GLN A 470 19.11 -1.97 -3.63
N PRO A 471 19.79 -3.05 -3.25
CA PRO A 471 19.13 -4.29 -2.85
C PRO A 471 18.47 -4.15 -1.47
N VAL A 472 17.30 -4.76 -1.33
CA VAL A 472 16.61 -5.03 -0.06
C VAL A 472 16.39 -6.53 0.00
N ALA A 473 17.01 -7.21 0.97
CA ALA A 473 17.06 -8.67 0.99
C ALA A 473 16.23 -9.26 2.14
N PHE A 474 15.37 -10.22 1.83
CA PHE A 474 14.75 -11.10 2.82
C PHE A 474 15.63 -12.34 2.94
N PHE A 475 16.58 -12.30 3.86
CA PHE A 475 17.70 -13.24 3.93
C PHE A 475 17.43 -14.34 4.95
N ASP A 476 17.43 -15.62 4.55
CA ASP A 476 17.32 -16.73 5.49
C ASP A 476 18.71 -17.06 6.05
N ALA A 477 18.96 -16.67 7.29
CA ALA A 477 20.24 -16.91 7.95
C ALA A 477 20.11 -18.06 8.95
N ARG A 478 21.16 -18.88 9.01
CA ARG A 478 21.35 -19.90 10.05
C ARG A 478 22.70 -19.70 10.72
N GLN A 479 22.75 -20.00 12.01
CA GLN A 479 24.03 -20.11 12.70
C GLN A 479 24.79 -21.35 12.20
N ILE A 480 26.11 -21.24 12.10
CA ILE A 480 27.01 -22.34 11.75
C ILE A 480 27.85 -22.72 12.97
N GLY A 481 27.88 -24.00 13.30
CA GLY A 481 28.81 -24.56 14.27
C GLY A 481 30.10 -25.03 13.60
N GLU A 482 31.23 -24.92 14.28
CA GLU A 482 32.52 -25.48 13.88
C GLU A 482 33.18 -26.19 15.06
N ASP A 483 33.60 -27.43 14.85
CA ASP A 483 34.49 -28.15 15.78
C ASP A 483 35.80 -28.52 15.10
N ARG A 484 36.87 -28.53 15.89
CA ARG A 484 38.21 -28.92 15.47
C ARG A 484 38.42 -30.38 15.82
N ALA A 485 38.16 -31.26 14.85
CA ALA A 485 38.46 -32.66 15.00
C ALA A 485 39.93 -32.95 14.65
N HIS A 486 40.58 -33.82 15.43
CA HIS A 486 41.84 -34.45 15.07
C HIS A 486 41.54 -35.89 14.64
N PRO A 487 41.56 -36.19 13.32
CA PRO A 487 41.28 -37.54 12.86
C PRO A 487 42.33 -38.52 13.41
N ALA A 488 41.90 -39.56 14.12
CA ALA A 488 42.80 -40.58 14.63
C ALA A 488 43.61 -41.21 13.49
N GLY A 489 44.94 -41.14 13.58
CA GLY A 489 45.86 -41.77 12.62
C GLY A 489 46.37 -40.90 11.46
N LYS A 490 46.06 -39.59 11.39
CA LYS A 490 46.58 -38.68 10.35
C LYS A 490 47.30 -37.44 10.92
N GLY A 491 48.44 -37.64 11.60
CA GLY A 491 49.39 -36.57 11.96
C GLY A 491 48.78 -35.27 12.52
N ASN A 492 49.49 -34.14 12.42
CA ASN A 492 49.04 -32.81 12.88
C ASN A 492 47.95 -32.16 11.99
N SER A 493 47.25 -32.92 11.14
CA SER A 493 46.22 -32.34 10.27
C SER A 493 44.92 -32.09 11.05
N THR A 494 44.60 -30.81 11.27
CA THR A 494 43.33 -30.40 11.87
C THR A 494 42.26 -30.39 10.78
N VAL A 495 41.14 -31.09 11.01
CA VAL A 495 39.99 -31.06 10.10
C VAL A 495 38.86 -30.28 10.79
N HIS A 496 38.38 -29.25 10.11
CA HIS A 496 37.24 -28.45 10.58
C HIS A 496 35.95 -29.14 10.16
N ALA A 497 35.17 -29.63 11.12
CA ALA A 497 33.82 -30.11 10.89
C ALA A 497 32.85 -28.95 11.08
N ARG A 498 31.96 -28.70 10.11
CA ARG A 498 30.95 -27.64 10.16
C ARG A 498 29.55 -28.20 10.02
N TRP A 499 28.60 -27.65 10.77
CA TRP A 499 27.18 -28.00 10.66
C TRP A 499 26.32 -26.74 10.80
N ARG A 500 25.06 -26.83 10.36
CA ARG A 500 24.08 -25.74 10.46
C ARG A 500 23.19 -26.00 11.67
N PHE A 501 22.95 -24.98 12.48
CA PHE A 501 21.93 -25.05 13.52
C PHE A 501 20.54 -25.15 12.89
N ASP A 502 19.60 -25.78 13.61
CA ASP A 502 18.23 -25.99 13.13
C ASP A 502 17.37 -24.70 13.20
N SER A 503 17.79 -23.72 14.02
CA SER A 503 17.14 -22.42 14.16
C SER A 503 17.54 -21.45 13.03
N GLY A 504 16.69 -21.32 12.02
CA GLY A 504 16.80 -20.27 11.00
C GLY A 504 15.99 -19.03 11.36
N PHE A 505 16.48 -17.85 10.93
CA PHE A 505 15.73 -16.60 11.03
C PHE A 505 15.79 -15.85 9.71
N LYS A 506 14.64 -15.34 9.27
CA LYS A 506 14.53 -14.56 8.04
C LYS A 506 14.67 -13.08 8.37
N PHE A 507 15.81 -12.52 8.02
CA PHE A 507 16.15 -11.11 8.22
C PHE A 507 15.58 -10.21 7.13
N TYR A 508 15.22 -8.98 7.50
CA TYR A 508 14.90 -7.90 6.57
C TYR A 508 16.08 -6.92 6.47
N LEU A 509 16.91 -7.06 5.45
CA LEU A 509 18.20 -6.35 5.35
C LEU A 509 18.17 -5.26 4.28
N VAL A 510 18.56 -4.06 4.68
CA VAL A 510 18.64 -2.88 3.80
C VAL A 510 20.06 -2.29 3.87
N PRO A 511 21.02 -2.79 3.08
CA PRO A 511 22.41 -2.32 3.10
C PRO A 511 22.59 -0.84 2.75
N GLY A 512 21.70 -0.28 1.91
CA GLY A 512 21.79 1.11 1.43
C GLY A 512 21.54 2.19 2.48
N ILE A 513 20.89 1.87 3.62
CA ILE A 513 20.55 2.88 4.65
C ILE A 513 21.78 3.68 5.10
N ARG A 514 22.95 3.06 5.14
CA ARG A 514 24.20 3.65 5.63
C ARG A 514 24.69 4.85 4.81
N GLU A 515 24.50 4.82 3.50
CA GLU A 515 25.06 5.84 2.58
C GLU A 515 24.19 7.10 2.54
N ASP A 516 22.90 6.96 2.85
CA ASP A 516 21.88 8.00 2.64
C ASP A 516 21.36 8.65 3.94
N LEU A 517 21.87 8.23 5.11
CA LEU A 517 21.55 8.87 6.40
C LEU A 517 22.02 10.33 6.42
N SER A 518 21.11 11.25 6.73
CA SER A 518 21.44 12.68 6.88
C SER A 518 22.47 12.90 7.98
N ASP A 519 23.23 13.99 7.89
CA ASP A 519 24.25 14.32 8.90
C ASP A 519 23.65 14.45 10.32
N THR A 520 22.36 14.77 10.43
CA THR A 520 21.60 14.83 11.68
C THR A 520 21.38 13.44 12.33
N LEU A 521 21.13 12.39 11.53
CA LEU A 521 21.05 11.01 12.03
C LEU A 521 22.46 10.42 12.27
N LYS A 522 23.47 10.86 11.50
CA LYS A 522 24.87 10.54 11.79
C LYS A 522 25.32 11.09 13.13
N GLU A 523 25.00 12.34 13.46
CA GLU A 523 25.35 12.95 14.76
C GLU A 523 24.61 12.30 15.94
N GLN A 524 23.34 11.93 15.79
CA GLN A 524 22.58 11.25 16.85
C GLN A 524 23.04 9.80 17.07
N GLN A 525 23.67 9.16 16.08
CA GLN A 525 23.92 7.71 16.08
C GLN A 525 25.25 7.29 15.43
N GLU A 526 26.31 8.09 15.59
CA GLU A 526 27.68 7.81 15.13
C GLU A 526 28.19 6.43 15.59
N TYR A 527 27.72 5.97 16.76
CA TYR A 527 28.01 4.65 17.31
C TYR A 527 27.32 3.49 16.57
N LEU A 528 26.04 3.64 16.18
CA LEU A 528 25.33 2.57 15.47
C LEU A 528 25.86 2.42 14.03
N ILE A 529 26.23 3.50 13.35
CA ILE A 529 26.67 3.38 11.95
C ILE A 529 28.13 2.87 11.86
N SER A 530 28.96 3.14 12.86
CA SER A 530 30.39 2.78 12.86
C SER A 530 30.67 1.30 13.18
N SER A 531 29.75 0.59 13.84
CA SER A 531 29.92 -0.81 14.27
C SER A 531 29.65 -1.87 13.19
N VAL A 532 29.07 -1.47 12.05
CA VAL A 532 28.76 -2.39 10.93
C VAL A 532 30.01 -2.73 10.13
N ASP A 533 30.36 -4.02 10.11
CA ASP A 533 31.52 -4.54 9.38
C ASP A 533 31.36 -4.36 7.86
N LYS A 534 32.19 -3.50 7.28
CA LYS A 534 32.19 -3.18 5.84
C LYS A 534 32.61 -4.37 4.98
N ASN A 535 33.45 -5.26 5.50
CA ASN A 535 33.91 -6.43 4.76
C ASN A 535 32.76 -7.43 4.63
N VAL A 536 32.07 -7.71 5.74
CA VAL A 536 30.86 -8.56 5.73
C VAL A 536 29.81 -8.02 4.76
N LEU A 537 29.56 -6.71 4.76
CA LEU A 537 28.62 -6.09 3.82
C LEU A 537 29.06 -6.25 2.36
N GLY A 538 30.32 -5.98 2.04
CA GLY A 538 30.82 -6.09 0.67
C GLY A 538 30.80 -7.53 0.15
N GLU A 539 31.09 -8.50 1.01
CA GLU A 539 31.01 -9.93 0.69
C GLU A 539 29.56 -10.40 0.54
N THR A 540 28.65 -9.94 1.40
CA THR A 540 27.23 -10.36 1.39
C THR A 540 26.43 -9.65 0.31
N PHE A 541 26.70 -8.37 0.04
CA PHE A 541 25.96 -7.53 -0.89
C PHE A 541 26.89 -6.93 -1.97
N PRO A 542 27.46 -7.77 -2.85
CA PRO A 542 28.29 -7.28 -3.95
C PRO A 542 27.50 -6.36 -4.89
N GLN A 543 28.15 -5.30 -5.36
CA GLN A 543 27.52 -4.30 -6.23
C GLN A 543 27.02 -4.92 -7.54
N TYR A 544 25.85 -4.43 -8.01
CA TYR A 544 25.23 -4.82 -9.28
C TYR A 544 24.84 -6.30 -9.42
N THR A 545 24.92 -7.08 -8.34
CA THR A 545 24.58 -8.51 -8.32
C THR A 545 23.56 -8.82 -7.23
N ASN A 546 23.14 -10.09 -7.13
CA ASN A 546 22.34 -10.55 -5.99
C ASN A 546 23.21 -10.75 -4.74
N PRO A 547 22.60 -10.72 -3.54
CA PRO A 547 23.31 -11.07 -2.31
C PRO A 547 23.91 -12.47 -2.37
N ALA A 548 25.03 -12.70 -1.66
CA ALA A 548 25.61 -14.01 -1.45
C ALA A 548 24.80 -14.78 -0.39
N LEU A 549 23.88 -15.64 -0.83
CA LEU A 549 22.91 -16.34 0.03
C LEU A 549 23.50 -17.60 0.68
N ASP A 550 23.00 -17.97 1.87
CA ASP A 550 23.32 -19.24 2.54
C ASP A 550 22.61 -20.44 1.89
N THR A 551 21.50 -20.17 1.19
CA THR A 551 20.67 -21.17 0.53
C THR A 551 21.34 -21.64 -0.77
N VAL A 552 21.62 -22.94 -0.85
CA VAL A 552 22.39 -23.56 -1.95
C VAL A 552 21.48 -23.89 -3.16
N GLY A 553 20.16 -23.65 -3.07
CA GLY A 553 19.19 -23.96 -4.12
C GLY A 553 18.32 -22.76 -4.48
N MET A 554 17.90 -22.70 -5.75
CA MET A 554 16.94 -21.71 -6.24
C MET A 554 15.51 -22.27 -6.21
N SER A 555 14.52 -21.44 -5.88
CA SER A 555 13.11 -21.80 -5.76
C SER A 555 12.21 -20.81 -6.49
N PHE A 556 11.36 -21.34 -7.39
CA PHE A 556 10.27 -20.58 -8.02
C PHE A 556 9.04 -20.44 -7.10
N VAL A 557 9.03 -21.12 -5.95
CA VAL A 557 7.97 -20.94 -4.93
C VAL A 557 8.22 -19.67 -4.13
N ALA A 558 9.48 -19.29 -3.93
CA ALA A 558 9.90 -18.05 -3.25
C ALA A 558 9.54 -16.75 -4.01
N HIS A 559 9.02 -16.86 -5.23
CA HIS A 559 8.69 -15.76 -6.14
C HIS A 559 7.21 -15.29 -6.08
N SER A 560 6.43 -15.74 -5.10
CA SER A 560 5.01 -15.34 -4.99
C SER A 560 4.87 -13.92 -4.44
N MET A 561 4.14 -13.03 -5.11
CA MET A 561 3.97 -11.65 -4.62
C MET A 561 3.23 -11.62 -3.29
N SER A 562 2.06 -12.26 -3.19
CA SER A 562 1.27 -12.29 -1.96
C SER A 562 1.95 -13.09 -0.85
N ASP A 563 2.35 -14.34 -1.13
CA ASP A 563 2.83 -15.24 -0.07
C ASP A 563 4.28 -15.02 0.37
N GLN A 564 5.14 -14.47 -0.49
CA GLN A 564 6.59 -14.43 -0.25
C GLN A 564 7.18 -13.02 -0.22
N TYR A 565 6.51 -12.03 -0.79
CA TYR A 565 6.93 -10.63 -0.66
C TYR A 565 6.01 -9.87 0.28
N MET A 566 4.71 -9.83 -0.02
CA MET A 566 3.72 -9.05 0.72
C MET A 566 3.68 -9.45 2.19
N ARG A 567 3.49 -10.74 2.53
CA ARG A 567 3.49 -11.21 3.93
C ARG A 567 4.74 -10.82 4.73
N ILE A 568 5.92 -10.91 4.11
CA ILE A 568 7.19 -10.59 4.78
C ILE A 568 7.26 -9.10 5.09
N ILE A 569 6.95 -8.25 4.10
CA ILE A 569 6.95 -6.80 4.27
C ILE A 569 5.87 -6.39 5.28
N SER A 570 4.67 -6.97 5.20
CA SER A 570 3.59 -6.75 6.17
C SER A 570 4.05 -7.02 7.59
N ASN A 571 4.60 -8.21 7.84
CA ASN A 571 5.06 -8.58 9.18
C ASN A 571 6.18 -7.67 9.67
N GLN A 572 7.06 -7.22 8.77
CA GLN A 572 8.09 -6.25 9.15
C GLN A 572 7.48 -4.91 9.57
N VAL A 573 6.49 -4.38 8.85
CA VAL A 573 5.77 -3.15 9.28
C VAL A 573 5.10 -3.35 10.63
N ILE A 574 4.36 -4.45 10.80
CA ILE A 574 3.67 -4.78 12.07
C ILE A 574 4.66 -4.83 13.24
N ARG A 575 5.80 -5.51 13.04
CA ARG A 575 6.86 -5.63 14.04
C ARG A 575 7.47 -4.26 14.40
N GLN A 576 7.68 -3.38 13.42
CA GLN A 576 8.23 -2.03 13.67
C GLN A 576 7.26 -1.11 14.40
N ILE A 577 5.94 -1.30 14.23
CA ILE A 577 4.93 -0.59 15.01
C ILE A 577 4.91 -1.12 16.44
N ASN A 578 4.75 -2.43 16.59
CA ASN A 578 4.65 -3.09 17.89
C ASN A 578 5.06 -4.57 17.77
N GLU A 579 6.25 -4.90 18.26
CA GLU A 579 6.81 -6.25 18.18
C GLU A 579 5.87 -7.31 18.79
N LYS A 580 5.05 -6.97 19.79
CA LYS A 580 4.12 -7.94 20.41
C LYS A 580 3.08 -8.50 19.43
N ASN A 581 2.83 -7.81 18.32
CA ASN A 581 1.89 -8.25 17.31
C ASN A 581 2.47 -9.26 16.31
N THR A 582 3.77 -9.58 16.43
CA THR A 582 4.45 -10.63 15.64
C THR A 582 5.08 -11.71 16.56
N PRO A 583 4.27 -12.43 17.36
CA PRO A 583 4.78 -13.41 18.31
C PRO A 583 5.60 -14.54 17.68
N GLU A 584 5.25 -15.02 16.48
CA GLU A 584 5.97 -16.12 15.84
C GLU A 584 7.34 -15.68 15.30
N GLN A 585 7.43 -14.50 14.67
CA GLN A 585 8.71 -13.91 14.30
C GLN A 585 9.60 -13.65 15.53
N ASN A 586 9.03 -13.13 16.62
CA ASN A 586 9.80 -12.89 17.85
C ASN A 586 10.32 -14.18 18.48
N ARG A 587 9.53 -15.25 18.45
CA ARG A 587 9.95 -16.57 18.92
C ARG A 587 11.14 -17.08 18.10
N LYS A 588 11.04 -17.05 16.76
CA LYS A 588 12.12 -17.45 15.85
C LYS A 588 13.37 -16.60 16.04
N ARG A 589 13.21 -15.28 16.20
CA ARG A 589 14.30 -14.36 16.46
C ARG A 589 15.02 -14.68 17.76
N THR A 590 14.27 -14.90 18.83
CA THR A 590 14.82 -15.19 20.17
C THR A 590 15.60 -16.51 20.15
N ASP A 591 15.03 -17.56 19.53
CA ASP A 591 15.73 -18.84 19.35
C ASP A 591 17.01 -18.65 18.54
N PHE A 592 16.98 -17.90 17.42
CA PHE A 592 18.17 -17.58 16.63
C PHE A 592 19.26 -16.85 17.44
N ILE A 593 18.90 -15.76 18.14
CA ILE A 593 19.84 -14.98 18.96
C ILE A 593 20.49 -15.85 20.04
N SER A 594 19.72 -16.75 20.67
CA SER A 594 20.23 -17.63 21.72
C SER A 594 21.35 -18.58 21.27
N ARG A 595 21.51 -18.77 19.95
CA ARG A 595 22.52 -19.66 19.37
C ARG A 595 23.72 -18.93 18.77
N ILE A 596 23.66 -17.62 18.59
CA ILE A 596 24.75 -16.86 17.96
C ILE A 596 26.06 -17.05 18.71
N ASP A 597 26.02 -16.97 20.04
CA ASP A 597 27.20 -17.08 20.90
C ASP A 597 27.36 -18.48 21.52
N SER A 598 26.90 -19.53 20.82
CA SER A 598 27.10 -20.90 21.29
C SER A 598 28.59 -21.25 21.34
N THR A 599 28.99 -22.14 22.23
CA THR A 599 30.42 -22.48 22.46
C THR A 599 31.12 -23.05 21.23
N ASP A 600 30.35 -23.66 20.34
CA ASP A 600 30.73 -24.26 19.07
C ASP A 600 30.47 -23.33 17.87
N ALA A 601 30.12 -22.06 18.08
CA ALA A 601 29.78 -21.13 17.01
C ALA A 601 31.00 -20.77 16.13
N TYR A 602 30.81 -20.79 14.81
CA TYR A 602 31.84 -20.40 13.84
C TYR A 602 32.03 -18.87 13.82
N PRO A 603 33.19 -18.32 14.25
CA PRO A 603 33.32 -16.87 14.54
C PRO A 603 33.00 -15.93 13.37
N PRO A 604 33.36 -16.19 12.10
CA PRO A 604 32.96 -15.35 10.98
C PRO A 604 31.44 -15.30 10.77
N ASN A 605 30.74 -16.42 11.04
CA ASN A 605 29.28 -16.46 10.96
C ASN A 605 28.63 -15.69 12.12
N VAL A 606 29.24 -15.71 13.31
CA VAL A 606 28.85 -14.86 14.45
C VAL A 606 28.94 -13.38 14.08
N ALA A 607 30.08 -12.93 13.54
CA ALA A 607 30.29 -11.54 13.13
C ALA A 607 29.26 -11.09 12.07
N ARG A 608 28.98 -11.95 11.09
CA ARG A 608 27.95 -11.69 10.08
C ARG A 608 26.54 -11.59 10.68
N ASN A 609 26.15 -12.55 11.51
CA ASN A 609 24.80 -12.59 12.08
C ASN A 609 24.58 -11.40 13.05
N ASN A 610 25.60 -11.00 13.80
CA ASN A 610 25.57 -9.76 14.59
C ASN A 610 25.44 -8.50 13.71
N THR A 611 26.11 -8.47 12.56
CA THR A 611 25.95 -7.40 11.56
C THR A 611 24.51 -7.33 11.06
N PHE A 612 23.86 -8.46 10.77
CA PHE A 612 22.47 -8.51 10.32
C PHE A 612 21.48 -8.05 11.40
N LEU A 613 21.66 -8.48 12.66
CA LEU A 613 20.85 -7.99 13.79
C LEU A 613 20.94 -6.47 13.91
N HIS A 614 22.15 -5.93 13.75
CA HIS A 614 22.41 -4.51 13.83
C HIS A 614 21.73 -3.73 12.69
N MET A 615 21.78 -4.24 11.45
CA MET A 615 21.10 -3.62 10.31
C MET A 615 19.58 -3.51 10.51
N GLU A 616 18.95 -4.53 11.08
CA GLU A 616 17.52 -4.45 11.41
C GLU A 616 17.22 -3.40 12.50
N SER A 617 18.13 -3.21 13.46
CA SER A 617 18.00 -2.17 14.48
C SER A 617 18.00 -0.78 13.82
N VAL A 618 18.94 -0.55 12.91
CA VAL A 618 19.05 0.71 12.15
C VAL A 618 17.79 0.97 11.31
N LEU A 619 17.23 -0.07 10.66
CA LEU A 619 15.95 0.05 9.94
C LEU A 619 14.81 0.49 10.87
N GLY A 620 14.73 -0.06 12.08
CA GLY A 620 13.68 0.32 13.04
C GLY A 620 13.81 1.74 13.55
N GLU A 621 15.03 2.26 13.70
CA GLU A 621 15.28 3.66 14.05
C GLU A 621 14.91 4.61 12.92
N LEU A 622 15.29 4.28 11.69
CA LEU A 622 14.90 5.04 10.50
C LEU A 622 13.36 5.10 10.35
N PHE A 623 12.68 3.96 10.53
CA PHE A 623 11.22 3.89 10.51
C PHE A 623 10.57 4.82 11.53
N ARG A 624 11.05 4.78 12.80
CA ARG A 624 10.55 5.67 13.86
C ARG A 624 10.77 7.14 13.56
N TYR A 625 11.91 7.48 12.96
CA TYR A 625 12.23 8.85 12.56
C TYR A 625 11.29 9.34 11.44
N GLN A 626 11.19 8.58 10.35
CA GLN A 626 10.38 8.91 9.16
C GLN A 626 8.89 9.05 9.49
N HIS A 627 8.36 8.23 10.41
CA HIS A 627 6.94 8.19 10.77
C HIS A 627 6.65 8.79 12.15
N SER A 628 7.48 9.72 12.61
CA SER A 628 7.31 10.41 13.90
C SER A 628 6.19 11.47 13.91
N ASN A 629 5.75 11.94 12.74
CA ASN A 629 4.68 12.94 12.61
C ASN A 629 3.29 12.35 12.95
N ASN A 630 2.36 13.20 13.38
CA ASN A 630 1.05 12.77 13.87
C ASN A 630 0.22 12.02 12.80
N SER A 631 0.24 12.48 11.55
CA SER A 631 -0.51 11.84 10.46
C SER A 631 -0.03 10.41 10.20
N SER A 632 1.28 10.18 10.21
CA SER A 632 1.86 8.84 10.07
C SER A 632 1.54 7.97 11.28
N LYS A 633 1.63 8.50 12.51
CA LYS A 633 1.28 7.75 13.72
C LYS A 633 -0.18 7.25 13.68
N THR A 634 -1.13 8.15 13.40
CA THR A 634 -2.54 7.79 13.27
C THR A 634 -2.78 6.74 12.18
N ALA A 635 -2.11 6.87 11.02
CA ALA A 635 -2.19 5.88 9.95
C ALA A 635 -1.66 4.49 10.38
N LEU A 636 -0.54 4.46 11.12
CA LEU A 636 0.05 3.24 11.62
C LEU A 636 -0.80 2.59 12.73
N THR A 637 -1.43 3.37 13.61
CA THR A 637 -2.40 2.82 14.58
C THR A 637 -3.57 2.16 13.86
N ARG A 638 -4.19 2.84 12.89
CA ARG A 638 -5.29 2.29 12.08
C ARG A 638 -4.88 1.01 11.36
N PHE A 639 -3.65 0.96 10.84
CA PHE A 639 -3.10 -0.24 10.20
C PHE A 639 -2.92 -1.40 11.20
N GLU A 640 -2.37 -1.12 12.40
CA GLU A 640 -2.17 -2.09 13.48
C GLU A 640 -3.49 -2.72 13.96
N GLU A 641 -4.53 -1.91 14.14
CA GLU A 641 -5.85 -2.38 14.61
C GLU A 641 -6.45 -3.44 13.68
N ASN A 642 -6.24 -3.27 12.36
CA ASN A 642 -6.84 -4.09 11.30
C ASN A 642 -5.97 -5.26 10.84
N THR A 643 -4.69 -5.29 11.21
CA THR A 643 -3.72 -6.26 10.67
C THR A 643 -3.17 -7.17 11.78
N ARG A 644 -2.90 -8.43 11.44
CA ARG A 644 -2.29 -9.42 12.33
C ARG A 644 -1.11 -10.07 11.62
N GLU A 645 -0.23 -10.72 12.39
CA GLU A 645 0.90 -11.47 11.83
C GLU A 645 0.41 -12.50 10.81
N PHE A 646 1.04 -12.48 9.63
CA PHE A 646 0.83 -13.45 8.57
C PHE A 646 1.76 -14.65 8.80
N ILE A 647 1.19 -15.83 9.05
CA ILE A 647 1.93 -17.06 9.36
C ILE A 647 2.25 -17.85 8.07
#